data_AF-A0A954Y116-F1
#
_entry.id   AF-A0A954Y116-F1
#
_cell.length_a   1.000
_cell.length_b   1.000
_cell.length_c   1.000
_cell.angle_alpha   90.00
_cell.angle_beta   90.00
_cell.angle_gamma   90.00
#
_symmetry.space_group_name_H-M   'P 1'
#
loop_
_entity.id
_entity.type
_entity.pdbx_description
1 polymer ?
#
loop_
_entity_poly.entity_id
_entity_poly.type
_entity_poly.pdbx_seq_one_letter_code
_entity_poly.pdbx_strand_id
1 'polypeptide(L)'
;MRKVKSGGGWPALLYTLSKGREAGGLWKLYKAMRSRNACKTCALGMGGQRGGMVNEAGRFPEVCKKSLQAMVADMQGGITPDFWGKYGIAELQRLSPRELEACGRLTQPVLATPELRRYQPISWDDALGRIAGKLAELSPEQTFWYFSGRSSNEAGFLLQLFARLYGTNNVNNCSYYCHQASGVGLSSVTGSGTATITLEDLEQTDLVFVIGGNPASNHPRLMTTLKDLRRRGGDVVVINTIRETGLVNFRVPSDLRSMLFGTPIASQYVQPHIGGDLALLTGVAKRIVELGAHDLPFLETACNEWPALKASLAAASWDEIVAKSGVDRRQIDEIADRYARSTNAVFAWTMGITHHAHGVENVQAICNLALLRGMVGKPGAGLMPVRGHSNVQGMGSVGVTPQLKDAVLARLQQRFNVTLPTAPGRDTMQCMEDAAAGSLKFGFCLGGNLYGSNPDSAFAQHALERLDMLVSLSTTLNTGHAWGVAKETIILPVLARDEEPEPTTQESMFNFVRLSDGGPRRLDGPRSEVDVIATLAANVTQQTQRAALQAIDWSEMHGTASIRAAIGAIIPGFEKIAAIDRTKEEFQIGGRTFHEPQFPTATGRANLHTHQLPALQGANDNELRLMTIRSEGQFNTVVYEDYDLYRGVDRRDVILIHPDDVARLGLDASLTVTVTGPAGAMRGVRVHPFAEIRPGNAAMYYPEANVLVSRHVDPQSKTPAFKCVIVSVKSDGLAITA
;
A
#
# COMPACT_ATOMS: atom_id res chain seq x y z
N MET A 1 -5.58 27.65 4.71
CA MET A 1 -6.50 26.97 5.66
C MET A 1 -5.93 26.98 7.09
N ARG A 2 -6.73 26.93 8.18
CA ARG A 2 -6.18 26.82 9.56
C ARG A 2 -5.99 25.36 9.97
N LYS A 3 -4.79 25.00 10.43
CA LYS A 3 -4.47 23.67 10.98
C LYS A 3 -5.32 23.34 12.21
N VAL A 4 -5.83 22.11 12.29
CA VAL A 4 -6.58 21.64 13.47
C VAL A 4 -5.66 21.27 14.63
N LYS A 5 -6.17 21.35 15.87
CA LYS A 5 -5.41 21.00 17.09
C LYS A 5 -5.47 19.50 17.48
N SER A 6 -6.29 18.71 16.78
CA SER A 6 -6.44 17.27 17.02
C SER A 6 -6.89 16.56 15.75
N GLY A 7 -6.45 15.32 15.57
CA GLY A 7 -7.07 14.42 14.57
C GLY A 7 -8.47 13.97 14.99
N GLY A 8 -9.33 13.62 14.03
CA GLY A 8 -10.70 13.13 14.29
C GLY A 8 -11.68 14.21 14.76
N GLY A 9 -12.56 13.87 15.71
CA GLY A 9 -13.47 14.81 16.38
C GLY A 9 -14.62 15.37 15.51
N TRP A 10 -15.06 16.60 15.83
CA TRP A 10 -16.15 17.30 15.13
C TRP A 10 -15.96 17.41 13.61
N PRO A 11 -14.77 17.73 13.08
CA PRO A 11 -14.54 17.73 11.63
C PRO A 11 -14.88 16.38 10.98
N ALA A 12 -14.56 15.26 11.64
CA ALA A 12 -14.88 13.93 11.11
C ALA A 12 -16.39 13.63 11.10
N LEU A 13 -17.14 14.11 12.10
CA LEU A 13 -18.60 13.99 12.15
C LEU A 13 -19.27 14.83 11.07
N LEU A 14 -18.90 16.12 10.95
CA LEU A 14 -19.41 17.02 9.91
C LEU A 14 -19.11 16.47 8.51
N TYR A 15 -17.91 15.91 8.33
CA TYR A 15 -17.52 15.26 7.09
C TYR A 15 -18.40 14.03 6.78
N THR A 16 -18.71 13.21 7.79
CA THR A 16 -19.63 12.07 7.62
C THR A 16 -21.03 12.53 7.20
N LEU A 17 -21.52 13.65 7.76
CA LEU A 17 -22.80 14.24 7.34
C LEU A 17 -22.76 14.74 5.89
N SER A 18 -21.68 15.40 5.47
CA SER A 18 -21.48 15.82 4.07
C SER A 18 -21.52 14.62 3.13
N LYS A 19 -20.73 13.58 3.43
CA LYS A 19 -20.69 12.35 2.64
C LYS A 19 -22.01 11.60 2.63
N GLY A 20 -22.78 11.64 3.72
CA GLY A 20 -24.14 11.15 3.74
C GLY A 20 -25.06 11.84 2.74
N ARG A 21 -24.93 13.16 2.56
CA ARG A 21 -25.71 13.91 1.56
C ARG A 21 -25.27 13.55 0.14
N GLU A 22 -23.97 13.50 -0.12
CA GLU A 22 -23.40 13.11 -1.41
C GLU A 22 -23.84 11.70 -1.84
N ALA A 23 -23.92 10.75 -0.90
CA ALA A 23 -24.39 9.39 -1.13
C ALA A 23 -25.93 9.25 -1.29
N GLY A 24 -26.67 10.35 -1.39
CA GLY A 24 -28.13 10.34 -1.52
C GLY A 24 -28.89 10.03 -0.22
N GLY A 25 -28.26 10.27 0.93
CA GLY A 25 -28.85 10.17 2.27
C GLY A 25 -28.02 9.33 3.25
N LEU A 26 -28.00 9.73 4.52
CA LEU A 26 -27.26 9.03 5.60
C LEU A 26 -27.68 7.57 5.75
N TRP A 27 -28.97 7.27 5.57
CA TRP A 27 -29.47 5.89 5.66
C TRP A 27 -28.93 4.99 4.55
N LYS A 28 -28.82 5.51 3.32
CA LYS A 28 -28.24 4.76 2.20
C LYS A 28 -26.78 4.46 2.44
N LEU A 29 -26.01 5.48 2.87
CA LEU A 29 -24.60 5.32 3.22
C LEU A 29 -24.41 4.34 4.37
N TYR A 30 -25.23 4.44 5.42
CA TYR A 30 -25.20 3.51 6.55
C TYR A 30 -25.47 2.07 6.11
N LYS A 31 -26.51 1.83 5.30
CA LYS A 31 -26.84 0.50 4.78
C LYS A 31 -25.68 -0.09 3.96
N ALA A 32 -25.05 0.71 3.10
CA ALA A 32 -23.90 0.29 2.31
C ALA A 32 -22.69 -0.05 3.21
N MET A 33 -22.37 0.82 4.17
CA MET A 33 -21.26 0.62 5.12
C MET A 33 -21.47 -0.57 6.06
N ARG A 34 -22.72 -0.91 6.39
CA ARG A 34 -23.07 -2.03 7.29
C ARG A 34 -23.16 -3.37 6.57
N SER A 35 -23.16 -3.38 5.23
CA SER A 35 -23.25 -4.60 4.41
C SER A 35 -22.20 -5.65 4.82
N ARG A 36 -22.51 -6.93 4.61
CA ARG A 36 -21.65 -8.08 4.96
C ARG A 36 -20.48 -8.23 4.00
N ASN A 37 -19.63 -7.21 3.97
CA ASN A 37 -18.50 -7.11 3.07
C ASN A 37 -17.24 -6.67 3.84
N ALA A 38 -16.08 -7.20 3.46
CA ALA A 38 -14.79 -6.75 3.98
C ALA A 38 -14.51 -5.31 3.52
N CYS A 39 -13.77 -4.56 4.35
CA CYS A 39 -13.42 -3.17 4.07
C CYS A 39 -12.67 -3.03 2.73
N LYS A 40 -13.11 -2.09 1.88
CA LYS A 40 -12.57 -1.86 0.54
C LYS A 40 -11.24 -1.09 0.48
N THR A 41 -10.83 -0.49 1.59
CA THR A 41 -9.68 0.42 1.61
C THR A 41 -8.46 -0.20 2.29
N CYS A 42 -8.52 -0.33 3.61
CA CYS A 42 -7.37 -0.67 4.44
C CYS A 42 -7.40 -2.13 4.92
N ALA A 43 -6.22 -2.73 5.07
CA ALA A 43 -6.03 -4.12 5.48
C ALA A 43 -6.16 -4.40 6.98
N LEU A 44 -6.47 -3.43 7.84
CA LEU A 44 -6.49 -3.54 9.32
C LEU A 44 -7.67 -4.39 9.87
N GLY A 45 -8.10 -5.42 9.14
CA GLY A 45 -8.99 -6.44 9.68
C GLY A 45 -10.43 -6.01 9.91
N MET A 46 -11.08 -5.50 8.87
CA MET A 46 -12.41 -4.91 9.00
C MET A 46 -13.46 -5.56 8.10
N GLY A 47 -14.68 -5.69 8.62
CA GLY A 47 -15.88 -6.05 7.88
C GLY A 47 -16.20 -7.53 7.89
N GLY A 48 -16.53 -8.05 6.73
CA GLY A 48 -16.83 -9.47 6.51
C GLY A 48 -18.25 -9.82 6.92
N GLN A 49 -18.45 -11.06 7.39
CA GLN A 49 -19.77 -11.59 7.72
C GLN A 49 -20.46 -10.88 8.90
N ARG A 50 -19.69 -10.24 9.79
CA ARG A 50 -20.23 -9.38 10.88
C ARG A 50 -20.61 -7.97 10.41
N GLY A 51 -20.36 -7.64 9.14
CA GLY A 51 -20.68 -6.39 8.47
C GLY A 51 -19.56 -5.34 8.51
N GLY A 52 -19.52 -4.46 7.50
CA GLY A 52 -18.40 -3.56 7.15
C GLY A 52 -17.92 -2.57 8.23
N MET A 53 -18.66 -2.44 9.32
CA MET A 53 -18.35 -1.55 10.46
C MET A 53 -17.93 -2.34 11.72
N VAL A 54 -17.49 -3.59 11.58
CA VAL A 54 -17.07 -4.48 12.68
C VAL A 54 -15.66 -5.03 12.44
N ASN A 55 -14.76 -4.95 13.41
CA ASN A 55 -13.37 -5.45 13.28
C ASN A 55 -13.25 -6.97 13.54
N GLU A 56 -12.03 -7.53 13.52
CA GLU A 56 -11.77 -8.96 13.79
C GLU A 56 -12.13 -9.38 15.22
N ALA A 57 -12.00 -8.47 16.19
CA ALA A 57 -12.41 -8.70 17.58
C ALA A 57 -13.93 -8.51 17.83
N GLY A 58 -14.72 -8.14 16.81
CA GLY A 58 -16.18 -7.96 16.95
C GLY A 58 -16.63 -6.60 17.47
N ARG A 59 -15.72 -5.63 17.59
CA ARG A 59 -16.03 -4.27 18.06
C ARG A 59 -16.86 -3.49 17.04
N PHE A 60 -17.85 -2.76 17.55
CA PHE A 60 -18.74 -1.88 16.79
C PHE A 60 -19.04 -0.59 17.57
N PRO A 61 -19.23 0.57 16.91
CA PRO A 61 -18.98 0.82 15.49
C PRO A 61 -17.53 1.14 15.22
N GLU A 62 -16.98 0.51 14.20
CA GLU A 62 -15.67 0.79 13.66
C GLU A 62 -15.86 1.51 12.32
N VAL A 63 -15.52 2.81 12.26
CA VAL A 63 -15.68 3.66 11.07
C VAL A 63 -14.44 4.53 10.87
N CYS A 64 -14.01 4.73 9.62
CA CYS A 64 -12.99 5.74 9.31
C CYS A 64 -13.36 6.57 8.08
N LYS A 65 -12.74 7.76 8.00
CA LYS A 65 -12.89 8.68 6.86
C LYS A 65 -12.64 8.00 5.51
N LYS A 66 -11.61 7.15 5.44
CA LYS A 66 -11.23 6.41 4.21
C LYS A 66 -12.32 5.46 3.74
N SER A 67 -12.91 4.68 4.66
CA SER A 67 -14.02 3.78 4.29
C SER A 67 -15.25 4.55 3.79
N LEU A 68 -15.53 5.73 4.37
CA LEU A 68 -16.64 6.58 3.90
C LEU A 68 -16.35 7.16 2.51
N GLN A 69 -15.14 7.68 2.29
CA GLN A 69 -14.72 8.21 0.99
C GLN A 69 -14.86 7.19 -0.13
N ALA A 70 -14.28 6.00 0.05
CA ALA A 70 -14.35 4.95 -0.95
C ALA A 70 -15.79 4.48 -1.18
N MET A 71 -16.59 4.36 -0.12
CA MET A 71 -18.00 3.97 -0.27
C MET A 71 -18.81 5.01 -1.04
N VAL A 72 -18.64 6.30 -0.74
CA VAL A 72 -19.32 7.39 -1.46
C VAL A 72 -18.87 7.44 -2.91
N ALA A 73 -17.58 7.24 -3.16
CA ALA A 73 -17.04 7.20 -4.51
C ALA A 73 -17.63 6.05 -5.34
N ASP A 74 -17.81 4.87 -4.74
CA ASP A 74 -18.47 3.73 -5.40
C ASP A 74 -19.97 3.99 -5.63
N MET A 75 -20.61 4.80 -4.80
CA MET A 75 -22.04 5.16 -4.89
C MET A 75 -22.34 6.31 -5.88
N GLN A 76 -21.32 6.83 -6.57
CA GLN A 76 -21.50 7.85 -7.60
C GLN A 76 -22.32 7.33 -8.79
N GLY A 77 -22.92 8.26 -9.53
CA GLY A 77 -23.56 7.95 -10.82
C GLY A 77 -22.55 7.50 -11.88
N GLY A 78 -23.06 6.89 -12.95
CA GLY A 78 -22.24 6.56 -14.11
C GLY A 78 -21.79 7.79 -14.89
N ILE A 79 -20.63 7.71 -15.53
CA ILE A 79 -20.19 8.66 -16.56
C ILE A 79 -21.26 8.73 -17.65
N THR A 80 -21.70 9.94 -17.99
CA THR A 80 -22.76 10.14 -18.98
C THR A 80 -22.27 9.85 -20.40
N PRO A 81 -23.13 9.39 -21.33
CA PRO A 81 -22.70 9.03 -22.68
C PRO A 81 -22.02 10.17 -23.47
N ASP A 82 -22.44 11.43 -23.25
CA ASP A 82 -21.89 12.63 -23.91
C ASP A 82 -20.47 12.99 -23.45
N PHE A 83 -20.03 12.49 -22.29
CA PHE A 83 -18.70 12.72 -21.73
C PHE A 83 -17.59 12.40 -22.73
N TRP A 84 -17.68 11.23 -23.38
CA TRP A 84 -16.67 10.74 -24.32
C TRP A 84 -16.62 11.56 -25.63
N GLY A 85 -17.72 12.23 -25.97
CA GLY A 85 -17.75 13.21 -27.06
C GLY A 85 -17.13 14.55 -26.68
N LYS A 86 -17.19 14.92 -25.40
CA LYS A 86 -16.74 16.22 -24.88
C LYS A 86 -15.26 16.26 -24.51
N TYR A 87 -14.72 15.19 -23.95
CA TYR A 87 -13.34 15.14 -23.44
C TYR A 87 -12.46 14.22 -24.29
N GLY A 88 -11.46 14.79 -24.96
CA GLY A 88 -10.36 14.03 -25.56
C GLY A 88 -9.27 13.71 -24.54
N ILE A 89 -8.25 12.95 -24.97
CA ILE A 89 -7.14 12.55 -24.09
C ILE A 89 -6.40 13.77 -23.53
N ALA A 90 -6.15 14.79 -24.37
CA ALA A 90 -5.48 16.01 -23.94
C ALA A 90 -6.29 16.82 -22.91
N GLU A 91 -7.61 16.83 -23.00
CA GLU A 91 -8.46 17.43 -21.96
C GLU A 91 -8.42 16.62 -20.66
N LEU A 92 -8.47 15.28 -20.73
CA LEU A 92 -8.35 14.44 -19.54
C LEU A 92 -7.01 14.64 -18.81
N GLN A 93 -5.93 14.88 -19.54
CA GLN A 93 -4.60 15.17 -18.97
C GLN A 93 -4.56 16.47 -18.16
N ARG A 94 -5.47 17.42 -18.42
CA ARG A 94 -5.57 18.68 -17.66
C ARG A 94 -6.37 18.54 -16.38
N LEU A 95 -7.12 17.46 -16.22
CA LEU A 95 -7.90 17.21 -15.01
C LEU A 95 -6.98 16.72 -13.89
N SER A 96 -7.19 17.26 -12.70
CA SER A 96 -6.55 16.78 -11.48
C SER A 96 -6.98 15.33 -11.16
N PRO A 97 -6.20 14.59 -10.34
CA PRO A 97 -6.61 13.26 -9.89
C PRO A 97 -8.00 13.23 -9.24
N ARG A 98 -8.38 14.31 -8.56
CA ARG A 98 -9.70 14.46 -7.92
C ARG A 98 -10.81 14.66 -8.95
N GLU A 99 -10.59 15.51 -9.95
CA GLU A 99 -11.57 15.74 -11.01
C GLU A 99 -11.82 14.47 -11.82
N LEU A 100 -10.77 13.69 -12.12
CA LEU A 100 -10.90 12.40 -12.80
C LEU A 100 -11.76 11.42 -11.98
N GLU A 101 -11.49 11.29 -10.68
CA GLU A 101 -12.30 10.44 -9.78
C GLU A 101 -13.76 10.90 -9.69
N ALA A 102 -14.00 12.21 -9.74
CA ALA A 102 -15.33 12.82 -9.65
C ALA A 102 -16.12 12.80 -10.97
N CYS A 103 -15.53 12.34 -12.08
CA CYS A 103 -16.23 12.22 -13.37
C CYS A 103 -17.36 11.16 -13.32
N GLY A 104 -17.32 10.24 -12.35
CA GLY A 104 -18.32 9.20 -12.15
C GLY A 104 -17.79 7.78 -12.40
N ARG A 105 -18.68 6.80 -12.26
CA ARG A 105 -18.38 5.37 -12.46
C ARG A 105 -18.31 5.01 -13.95
N LEU A 106 -17.35 4.20 -14.33
CA LEU A 106 -17.29 3.61 -15.67
C LEU A 106 -18.44 2.59 -15.84
N THR A 107 -19.19 2.67 -16.93
CA THR A 107 -20.37 1.81 -17.18
C THR A 107 -20.26 0.98 -18.46
N GLN A 108 -19.43 1.38 -19.42
CA GLN A 108 -19.23 0.67 -20.68
C GLN A 108 -17.73 0.54 -20.98
N PRO A 109 -17.29 -0.55 -21.65
CA PRO A 109 -15.94 -0.61 -22.19
C PRO A 109 -15.64 0.59 -23.09
N VAL A 110 -14.45 1.15 -22.98
CA VAL A 110 -14.01 2.26 -23.84
C VAL A 110 -12.64 1.97 -24.43
N LEU A 111 -12.44 2.42 -25.67
CA LEU A 111 -11.25 2.26 -26.46
C LEU A 111 -10.63 3.62 -26.80
N ALA A 112 -9.31 3.75 -26.64
CA ALA A 112 -8.55 4.87 -27.18
C ALA A 112 -7.45 4.36 -28.12
N THR A 113 -7.28 5.06 -29.24
CA THR A 113 -6.15 4.91 -30.17
C THR A 113 -5.62 6.29 -30.58
N PRO A 114 -4.40 6.38 -31.13
CA PRO A 114 -3.84 7.63 -31.65
C PRO A 114 -4.75 8.35 -32.67
N GLU A 115 -5.50 7.59 -33.48
CA GLU A 115 -6.41 8.12 -34.50
C GLU A 115 -7.66 8.74 -33.86
N LEU A 116 -8.20 8.11 -32.81
CA LEU A 116 -9.40 8.62 -32.11
C LEU A 116 -9.11 9.89 -31.31
N ARG A 117 -7.91 9.99 -30.70
CA ARG A 117 -7.51 11.08 -29.77
C ARG A 117 -8.45 11.30 -28.57
N ARG A 118 -9.36 10.36 -28.34
CA ARG A 118 -10.36 10.31 -27.27
C ARG A 118 -10.70 8.86 -26.98
N TYR A 119 -11.37 8.62 -25.87
CA TYR A 119 -12.03 7.34 -25.63
C TYR A 119 -13.35 7.27 -26.38
N GLN A 120 -13.63 6.11 -26.97
CA GLN A 120 -14.88 5.78 -27.63
C GLN A 120 -15.51 4.55 -26.94
N PRO A 121 -16.80 4.60 -26.55
CA PRO A 121 -17.50 3.42 -26.07
C PRO A 121 -17.55 2.31 -27.12
N ILE A 122 -17.27 1.09 -26.68
CA ILE A 122 -17.35 -0.14 -27.49
C ILE A 122 -18.15 -1.21 -26.73
N SER A 123 -18.61 -2.24 -27.44
CA SER A 123 -19.31 -3.35 -26.79
C SER A 123 -18.34 -4.23 -25.98
N TRP A 124 -18.87 -4.98 -25.04
CA TRP A 124 -18.09 -6.00 -24.31
C TRP A 124 -17.50 -7.05 -25.25
N ASP A 125 -18.25 -7.49 -26.26
CA ASP A 125 -17.78 -8.52 -27.19
C ASP A 125 -16.65 -7.98 -28.10
N ASP A 126 -16.74 -6.73 -28.55
CA ASP A 126 -15.65 -6.07 -29.30
C ASP A 126 -14.40 -5.92 -28.41
N ALA A 127 -14.58 -5.42 -27.18
CA ALA A 127 -13.47 -5.25 -26.24
C ALA A 127 -12.75 -6.58 -25.95
N LEU A 128 -13.49 -7.63 -25.58
CA LEU A 128 -12.91 -8.94 -25.26
C LEU A 128 -12.35 -9.65 -26.50
N GLY A 129 -12.99 -9.47 -27.66
CA GLY A 129 -12.51 -10.00 -28.94
C GLY A 129 -11.17 -9.41 -29.34
N ARG A 130 -10.99 -8.08 -29.22
CA ARG A 130 -9.72 -7.38 -29.46
C ARG A 130 -8.61 -7.86 -28.56
N ILE A 131 -8.89 -7.97 -27.26
CA ILE A 131 -7.90 -8.40 -26.26
C ILE A 131 -7.48 -9.85 -26.54
N ALA A 132 -8.44 -10.74 -26.82
CA ALA A 132 -8.15 -12.13 -27.13
C ALA A 132 -7.33 -12.28 -28.42
N GLY A 133 -7.70 -11.54 -29.48
CA GLY A 133 -6.97 -11.52 -30.74
C GLY A 133 -5.53 -11.06 -30.55
N LYS A 134 -5.31 -9.98 -29.80
CA LYS A 134 -3.96 -9.49 -29.50
C LYS A 134 -3.13 -10.50 -28.72
N LEU A 135 -3.71 -11.19 -27.74
CA LEU A 135 -3.03 -12.23 -26.98
C LEU A 135 -2.73 -13.48 -27.82
N ALA A 136 -3.52 -13.77 -28.86
CA ALA A 136 -3.26 -14.88 -29.78
C ALA A 136 -2.03 -14.62 -30.67
N GLU A 137 -1.73 -13.36 -30.98
CA GLU A 137 -0.58 -12.94 -31.81
C GLU A 137 0.75 -12.90 -31.05
N LEU A 138 0.71 -12.68 -29.74
CA LEU A 138 1.91 -12.41 -28.93
C LEU A 138 2.54 -13.68 -28.32
N SER A 139 3.85 -13.62 -28.09
CA SER A 139 4.53 -14.59 -27.22
C SER A 139 4.33 -14.24 -25.74
N PRO A 140 4.31 -15.22 -24.82
CA PRO A 140 4.03 -14.96 -23.41
C PRO A 140 5.00 -13.98 -22.74
N GLU A 141 6.26 -13.99 -23.17
CA GLU A 141 7.35 -13.16 -22.65
C GLU A 141 7.14 -11.67 -22.98
N GLN A 142 6.33 -11.37 -23.99
CA GLN A 142 5.97 -10.01 -24.42
C GLN A 142 4.80 -9.42 -23.62
N THR A 143 4.30 -10.13 -22.60
CA THR A 143 3.14 -9.71 -21.80
C THR A 143 3.51 -9.51 -20.34
N PHE A 144 2.83 -8.57 -19.68
CA PHE A 144 2.84 -8.45 -18.22
C PHE A 144 1.44 -8.30 -17.64
N TRP A 145 1.28 -8.76 -16.39
CA TRP A 145 0.01 -8.83 -15.69
C TRP A 145 0.17 -8.18 -14.32
N TYR A 146 -0.45 -7.01 -14.14
CA TYR A 146 -0.33 -6.16 -12.96
C TYR A 146 -1.61 -6.18 -12.12
N PHE A 147 -1.45 -6.25 -10.80
CA PHE A 147 -2.55 -6.43 -9.86
C PHE A 147 -2.56 -5.35 -8.78
N SER A 148 -3.73 -4.76 -8.55
CA SER A 148 -3.98 -3.94 -7.37
C SER A 148 -4.29 -4.78 -6.13
N GLY A 149 -3.95 -4.28 -4.94
CA GLY A 149 -4.26 -4.98 -3.69
C GLY A 149 -5.72 -4.87 -3.23
N ARG A 150 -6.67 -4.47 -4.09
CA ARG A 150 -8.10 -4.32 -3.74
C ARG A 150 -8.97 -5.49 -4.19
N SER A 151 -8.58 -6.17 -5.26
CA SER A 151 -9.33 -7.26 -5.88
C SER A 151 -9.47 -8.44 -4.93
N SER A 152 -10.43 -9.33 -5.21
CA SER A 152 -10.69 -10.51 -4.38
C SER A 152 -9.59 -11.56 -4.54
N ASN A 153 -9.48 -12.48 -3.58
CA ASN A 153 -8.59 -13.65 -3.70
C ASN A 153 -8.95 -14.48 -4.93
N GLU A 154 -10.23 -14.58 -5.27
CA GLU A 154 -10.72 -15.32 -6.43
C GLU A 154 -10.25 -14.68 -7.74
N ALA A 155 -10.43 -13.36 -7.92
CA ALA A 155 -9.97 -12.65 -9.11
C ALA A 155 -8.43 -12.68 -9.22
N GLY A 156 -7.74 -12.51 -8.10
CA GLY A 156 -6.27 -12.60 -8.03
C GLY A 156 -5.75 -13.98 -8.44
N PHE A 157 -6.32 -15.04 -7.87
CA PHE A 157 -5.96 -16.43 -8.19
C PHE A 157 -6.27 -16.78 -9.65
N LEU A 158 -7.43 -16.39 -10.15
CA LEU A 158 -7.87 -16.72 -11.50
C LEU A 158 -6.98 -16.06 -12.56
N LEU A 159 -6.68 -14.77 -12.40
CA LEU A 159 -5.84 -14.06 -13.38
C LEU A 159 -4.38 -14.52 -13.35
N GLN A 160 -3.81 -14.82 -12.17
CA GLN A 160 -2.44 -15.36 -12.12
C GLN A 160 -2.37 -16.76 -12.73
N LEU A 161 -3.42 -17.59 -12.57
CA LEU A 161 -3.52 -18.90 -13.17
C LEU A 161 -3.58 -18.76 -14.69
N PHE A 162 -4.45 -17.87 -15.19
CA PHE A 162 -4.57 -17.58 -16.62
C PHE A 162 -3.24 -17.13 -17.23
N ALA A 163 -2.55 -16.15 -16.63
CA ALA A 163 -1.26 -15.67 -17.12
C ALA A 163 -0.19 -16.78 -17.22
N ARG A 164 -0.16 -17.69 -16.24
CA ARG A 164 0.79 -18.81 -16.21
C ARG A 164 0.47 -19.90 -17.21
N LEU A 165 -0.81 -20.22 -17.40
CA LEU A 165 -1.26 -21.16 -18.44
C LEU A 165 -1.07 -20.59 -19.85
N TYR A 166 -1.20 -19.26 -19.99
CA TYR A 166 -0.82 -18.57 -21.22
C TYR A 166 0.68 -18.72 -21.50
N GLY A 167 1.50 -18.76 -20.45
CA GLY A 167 2.89 -19.22 -20.50
C GLY A 167 3.90 -18.27 -19.86
N THR A 168 3.47 -17.30 -19.05
CA THR A 168 4.38 -16.29 -18.47
C THR A 168 4.32 -16.24 -16.95
N ASN A 169 5.47 -15.92 -16.34
CA ASN A 169 5.58 -15.57 -14.93
C ASN A 169 5.66 -14.06 -14.70
N ASN A 170 5.51 -13.21 -15.72
CA ASN A 170 5.46 -11.73 -15.59
C ASN A 170 4.16 -11.26 -14.89
N VAL A 171 3.93 -11.77 -13.68
CA VAL A 171 2.79 -11.57 -12.80
C VAL A 171 3.31 -10.79 -11.59
N ASN A 172 2.91 -9.53 -11.46
CA ASN A 172 3.38 -8.69 -10.36
C ASN A 172 2.24 -7.82 -9.81
N ASN A 173 2.48 -7.16 -8.67
CA ASN A 173 1.43 -6.45 -7.97
C ASN A 173 1.95 -5.19 -7.26
N CYS A 174 1.03 -4.37 -6.76
CA CYS A 174 1.34 -3.09 -6.10
C CYS A 174 2.25 -3.19 -4.85
N SER A 175 2.50 -4.37 -4.28
CA SER A 175 3.42 -4.56 -3.14
C SER A 175 4.84 -4.13 -3.45
N TYR A 176 5.27 -4.27 -4.71
CA TYR A 176 6.60 -3.86 -5.20
C TYR A 176 6.83 -2.36 -5.05
N TYR A 177 5.77 -1.53 -5.06
CA TYR A 177 5.85 -0.10 -4.76
C TYR A 177 5.28 0.23 -3.37
N CYS A 178 5.31 -0.74 -2.43
CA CYS A 178 4.72 -0.61 -1.11
C CYS A 178 5.51 -1.39 -0.04
N HIS A 179 5.10 -2.61 0.27
CA HIS A 179 5.66 -3.42 1.37
C HIS A 179 6.48 -4.63 0.91
N GLN A 180 7.01 -4.64 -0.32
CA GLN A 180 7.89 -5.73 -0.76
C GLN A 180 9.13 -5.82 0.12
N ALA A 181 9.70 -4.69 0.53
CA ALA A 181 10.77 -4.64 1.52
C ALA A 181 10.40 -5.30 2.87
N SER A 182 9.15 -5.12 3.33
CA SER A 182 8.65 -5.83 4.52
C SER A 182 8.57 -7.33 4.30
N GLY A 183 8.09 -7.77 3.15
CA GLY A 183 8.01 -9.20 2.81
C GLY A 183 9.38 -9.87 2.79
N VAL A 184 10.36 -9.25 2.12
CA VAL A 184 11.74 -9.75 2.03
C VAL A 184 12.41 -9.75 3.40
N GLY A 185 12.40 -8.62 4.12
CA GLY A 185 13.05 -8.51 5.43
C GLY A 185 12.44 -9.42 6.50
N LEU A 186 11.12 -9.55 6.55
CA LEU A 186 10.47 -10.46 7.52
C LEU A 186 10.73 -11.93 7.19
N SER A 187 10.73 -12.30 5.90
CA SER A 187 11.01 -13.67 5.49
C SER A 187 12.46 -14.06 5.78
N SER A 188 13.43 -13.15 5.63
CA SER A 188 14.82 -13.45 5.97
C SER A 188 15.02 -13.68 7.47
N VAL A 189 14.27 -12.96 8.30
CA VAL A 189 14.35 -13.06 9.76
C VAL A 189 13.56 -14.26 10.30
N THR A 190 12.28 -14.37 9.95
CA THR A 190 11.33 -15.30 10.60
C THR A 190 10.84 -16.42 9.70
N GLY A 191 11.15 -16.40 8.40
CA GLY A 191 10.59 -17.34 7.42
C GLY A 191 9.16 -17.01 6.96
N SER A 192 8.50 -16.01 7.56
CA SER A 192 7.19 -15.50 7.14
C SER A 192 7.29 -14.03 6.73
N GLY A 193 6.66 -13.66 5.61
CA GLY A 193 6.64 -12.27 5.10
C GLY A 193 5.47 -11.41 5.61
N THR A 194 4.76 -11.86 6.64
CA THR A 194 3.48 -11.29 7.12
C THR A 194 3.58 -10.83 8.58
N ALA A 195 2.52 -10.20 9.11
CA ALA A 195 2.50 -9.82 10.52
C ALA A 195 2.60 -11.07 11.42
N THR A 196 3.31 -10.96 12.54
CA THR A 196 3.53 -12.07 13.48
C THR A 196 2.52 -12.12 14.62
N ILE A 197 1.53 -11.22 14.60
CA ILE A 197 0.53 -11.02 15.65
C ILE A 197 -0.89 -11.04 15.07
N THR A 198 -1.89 -11.23 15.92
CA THR A 198 -3.31 -10.97 15.61
C THR A 198 -3.73 -9.58 16.09
N LEU A 199 -4.98 -9.19 15.79
CA LEU A 199 -5.52 -7.93 16.29
C LEU A 199 -5.61 -7.91 17.82
N GLU A 200 -5.97 -9.04 18.44
CA GLU A 200 -6.15 -9.22 19.89
C GLU A 200 -4.84 -9.06 20.68
N ASP A 201 -3.68 -9.35 20.07
CA ASP A 201 -2.38 -9.11 20.71
C ASP A 201 -2.17 -7.62 21.07
N LEU A 202 -2.76 -6.70 20.30
CA LEU A 202 -2.69 -5.26 20.59
C LEU A 202 -3.45 -4.87 21.87
N GLU A 203 -4.34 -5.73 22.38
CA GLU A 203 -5.02 -5.50 23.66
C GLU A 203 -4.12 -5.89 24.86
N GLN A 204 -3.04 -6.63 24.62
CA GLN A 204 -2.10 -7.12 25.64
C GLN A 204 -0.75 -6.40 25.62
N THR A 205 -0.40 -5.71 24.54
CA THR A 205 0.87 -4.94 24.40
C THR A 205 0.94 -3.75 25.36
N ASP A 206 2.05 -3.51 26.05
CA ASP A 206 2.23 -2.33 26.89
C ASP A 206 3.13 -1.25 26.26
N LEU A 207 3.68 -1.51 25.07
CA LEU A 207 4.45 -0.56 24.29
C LEU A 207 4.23 -0.78 22.78
N VAL A 208 3.86 0.28 22.06
CA VAL A 208 3.81 0.25 20.58
C VAL A 208 4.80 1.24 19.99
N PHE A 209 5.68 0.75 19.12
CA PHE A 209 6.44 1.58 18.22
C PHE A 209 5.64 1.86 16.95
N VAL A 210 5.50 3.12 16.56
CA VAL A 210 4.94 3.53 15.27
C VAL A 210 6.05 4.21 14.47
N ILE A 211 6.59 3.48 13.49
CA ILE A 211 7.81 3.86 12.77
C ILE A 211 7.49 4.18 11.30
N GLY A 212 7.85 5.38 10.85
CA GLY A 212 7.65 5.80 9.46
C GLY A 212 6.19 5.70 9.01
N GLY A 213 5.24 5.99 9.92
CA GLY A 213 3.80 5.81 9.71
C GLY A 213 2.95 6.95 10.22
N ASN A 214 1.82 7.18 9.54
CA ASN A 214 0.78 8.12 9.96
C ASN A 214 -0.60 7.44 9.94
N PRO A 215 -0.90 6.59 10.94
CA PRO A 215 -2.19 5.93 11.04
C PRO A 215 -3.37 6.91 11.18
N ALA A 216 -3.19 8.10 11.76
CA ALA A 216 -4.28 9.07 11.88
C ALA A 216 -4.88 9.48 10.52
N SER A 217 -4.05 9.57 9.48
CA SER A 217 -4.49 9.82 8.10
C SER A 217 -4.77 8.53 7.33
N ASN A 218 -3.93 7.51 7.46
CA ASN A 218 -3.91 6.37 6.54
C ASN A 218 -4.61 5.11 7.07
N HIS A 219 -4.60 4.93 8.39
CA HIS A 219 -5.17 3.77 9.09
C HIS A 219 -5.93 4.22 10.35
N PRO A 220 -6.95 5.12 10.23
CA PRO A 220 -7.43 5.88 11.40
C PRO A 220 -8.03 5.01 12.52
N ARG A 221 -8.38 3.76 12.22
CA ARG A 221 -8.89 2.78 13.19
C ARG A 221 -7.80 2.29 14.15
N LEU A 222 -6.53 2.26 13.72
CA LEU A 222 -5.41 1.97 14.61
C LEU A 222 -5.29 3.02 15.73
N MET A 223 -5.77 4.24 15.50
CA MET A 223 -5.80 5.28 16.54
C MET A 223 -6.67 4.88 17.72
N THR A 224 -7.72 4.11 17.50
CA THR A 224 -8.55 3.60 18.60
C THR A 224 -7.75 2.65 19.47
N THR A 225 -6.99 1.72 18.87
CA THR A 225 -6.07 0.81 19.57
C THR A 225 -5.00 1.58 20.34
N LEU A 226 -4.33 2.56 19.70
CA LEU A 226 -3.30 3.36 20.37
C LEU A 226 -3.87 4.19 21.53
N LYS A 227 -5.08 4.74 21.37
CA LYS A 227 -5.80 5.43 22.44
C LYS A 227 -6.14 4.48 23.59
N ASP A 228 -6.63 3.28 23.29
CA ASP A 228 -6.98 2.28 24.30
C ASP A 228 -5.73 1.81 25.06
N LEU A 229 -4.59 1.62 24.38
CA LEU A 229 -3.26 1.38 24.98
C LEU A 229 -2.83 2.49 25.96
N ARG A 230 -2.91 3.76 25.53
CA ARG A 230 -2.54 4.90 26.39
C ARG A 230 -3.42 5.00 27.64
N ARG A 231 -4.70 4.64 27.52
CA ARG A 231 -5.66 4.66 28.64
C ARG A 231 -5.35 3.64 29.72
N ARG A 232 -4.83 2.47 29.34
CA ARG A 232 -4.39 1.41 30.25
C ARG A 232 -2.94 1.58 30.71
N GLY A 233 -2.33 2.74 30.44
CA GLY A 233 -1.01 3.12 30.94
C GLY A 233 0.18 2.68 30.09
N GLY A 234 -0.04 1.95 28.99
CA GLY A 234 1.03 1.55 28.08
C GLY A 234 1.52 2.71 27.20
N ASP A 235 2.70 2.58 26.61
CA ASP A 235 3.40 3.66 25.89
C ASP A 235 3.30 3.57 24.37
N VAL A 236 3.39 4.72 23.70
CA VAL A 236 3.51 4.81 22.24
C VAL A 236 4.74 5.63 21.89
N VAL A 237 5.72 5.00 21.25
CA VAL A 237 6.92 5.66 20.70
C VAL A 237 6.69 5.91 19.21
N VAL A 238 6.65 7.17 18.81
CA VAL A 238 6.50 7.54 17.39
C VAL A 238 7.85 7.98 16.84
N ILE A 239 8.28 7.33 15.75
CA ILE A 239 9.48 7.70 14.99
C ILE A 239 9.03 8.14 13.61
N ASN A 240 9.07 9.45 13.35
CA ASN A 240 8.62 10.04 12.09
C ASN A 240 9.23 11.43 11.91
N THR A 241 9.76 11.74 10.72
CA THR A 241 10.37 13.05 10.41
C THR A 241 9.40 14.22 10.53
N ILE A 242 8.10 14.00 10.28
CA ILE A 242 7.04 14.98 10.56
C ILE A 242 6.38 14.67 11.88
N ARG A 243 6.14 15.70 12.68
CA ARG A 243 5.26 15.65 13.84
C ARG A 243 3.79 15.81 13.44
N GLU A 244 3.08 14.68 13.39
CA GLU A 244 1.72 14.60 12.86
C GLU A 244 0.67 14.92 13.94
N THR A 245 -0.25 15.85 13.64
CA THR A 245 -1.28 16.32 14.58
C THR A 245 -2.05 15.16 15.22
N GLY A 246 -2.47 14.18 14.42
CA GLY A 246 -3.25 13.04 14.91
C GLY A 246 -2.45 12.01 15.71
N LEU A 247 -1.11 12.01 15.61
CA LEU A 247 -0.22 11.18 16.44
C LEU A 247 0.22 11.88 17.73
N VAL A 248 0.00 13.19 17.84
CA VAL A 248 0.17 13.93 19.09
C VAL A 248 -1.13 13.87 19.90
N ASN A 249 -2.25 14.27 19.30
CA ASN A 249 -3.55 14.31 19.97
C ASN A 249 -4.68 13.88 19.03
N PHE A 250 -5.50 12.92 19.47
CA PHE A 250 -6.59 12.37 18.67
C PHE A 250 -7.92 12.36 19.43
N ARG A 251 -9.01 12.68 18.73
CA ARG A 251 -10.39 12.62 19.23
C ARG A 251 -11.14 11.50 18.51
N VAL A 252 -11.47 10.44 19.24
CA VAL A 252 -12.26 9.32 18.69
C VAL A 252 -13.77 9.63 18.83
N PRO A 253 -14.53 9.78 17.72
CA PRO A 253 -15.93 10.18 17.79
C PRO A 253 -16.85 9.17 18.50
N SER A 254 -16.53 7.88 18.45
CA SER A 254 -17.28 6.82 19.12
C SER A 254 -17.01 6.74 20.63
N ASP A 255 -16.20 7.64 21.18
CA ASP A 255 -15.77 7.63 22.58
C ASP A 255 -15.95 9.02 23.22
N LEU A 256 -16.94 9.17 24.10
CA LEU A 256 -17.33 10.47 24.66
C LEU A 256 -16.17 11.21 25.35
N ARG A 257 -15.36 10.51 26.15
CA ARG A 257 -14.24 11.13 26.87
C ARG A 257 -13.16 11.58 25.89
N SER A 258 -12.81 10.74 24.92
CA SER A 258 -11.83 11.09 23.88
C SER A 258 -12.34 12.22 23.00
N MET A 259 -13.63 12.23 22.67
CA MET A 259 -14.27 13.26 21.85
C MET A 259 -14.20 14.64 22.51
N LEU A 260 -14.53 14.74 23.80
CA LEU A 260 -14.54 16.00 24.55
C LEU A 260 -13.11 16.52 24.79
N PHE A 261 -12.25 15.69 25.37
CA PHE A 261 -10.96 16.13 25.91
C PHE A 261 -9.76 15.85 24.99
N GLY A 262 -9.92 15.03 23.96
CA GLY A 262 -8.79 14.49 23.21
C GLY A 262 -8.10 13.35 23.95
N THR A 263 -7.09 12.79 23.33
CA THR A 263 -6.25 11.74 23.91
C THR A 263 -4.83 11.95 23.39
N PRO A 264 -3.86 12.25 24.28
CA PRO A 264 -2.44 12.23 23.92
C PRO A 264 -2.06 10.83 23.45
N ILE A 265 -1.53 10.72 22.25
CA ILE A 265 -1.18 9.42 21.65
C ILE A 265 0.29 9.11 21.91
N ALA A 266 1.21 9.86 21.30
CA ALA A 266 2.64 9.65 21.52
C ALA A 266 3.05 9.93 22.98
N SER A 267 3.65 8.94 23.64
CA SER A 267 4.42 9.13 24.88
C SER A 267 5.76 9.80 24.60
N GLN A 268 6.33 9.49 23.44
CA GLN A 268 7.57 10.05 22.95
C GLN A 268 7.47 10.19 21.43
N TYR A 269 7.95 11.31 20.90
CA TYR A 269 7.98 11.59 19.47
C TYR A 269 9.42 11.92 19.09
N VAL A 270 9.98 11.18 18.12
CA VAL A 270 11.35 11.34 17.64
C VAL A 270 11.33 11.60 16.14
N GLN A 271 12.05 12.63 15.72
CA GLN A 271 12.12 13.08 14.33
C GLN A 271 13.54 12.85 13.80
N PRO A 272 13.85 11.67 13.22
CA PRO A 272 15.10 11.49 12.50
C PRO A 272 15.10 12.26 11.17
N HIS A 273 16.29 12.48 10.60
CA HIS A 273 16.37 12.85 9.19
C HIS A 273 15.85 11.71 8.32
N ILE A 274 15.27 12.04 7.16
CA ILE A 274 14.94 11.05 6.15
C ILE A 274 16.20 10.26 5.76
N GLY A 275 16.13 8.94 5.89
CA GLY A 275 17.26 8.02 5.66
C GLY A 275 18.14 7.79 6.89
N GLY A 276 17.82 8.40 8.03
CA GLY A 276 18.49 8.20 9.31
C GLY A 276 17.93 7.04 10.16
N ASP A 277 16.92 6.33 9.66
CA ASP A 277 16.17 5.30 10.39
C ASP A 277 17.08 4.15 10.86
N LEU A 278 17.92 3.60 9.97
CA LEU A 278 18.84 2.51 10.31
C LEU A 278 19.83 2.90 11.41
N ALA A 279 20.35 4.14 11.38
CA ALA A 279 21.24 4.65 12.41
C ALA A 279 20.52 4.78 13.76
N LEU A 280 19.30 5.32 13.77
CA LEU A 280 18.48 5.43 14.98
C LEU A 280 18.18 4.04 15.58
N LEU A 281 17.73 3.09 14.77
CA LEU A 281 17.39 1.74 15.20
C LEU A 281 18.63 1.01 15.76
N THR A 282 19.78 1.15 15.09
CA THR A 282 21.08 0.66 15.58
C THR A 282 21.46 1.30 16.91
N GLY A 283 21.23 2.60 17.08
CA GLY A 283 21.43 3.29 18.35
C GLY A 283 20.57 2.71 19.48
N VAL A 284 19.26 2.54 19.25
CA VAL A 284 18.38 1.92 20.25
C VAL A 284 18.85 0.49 20.57
N ALA A 285 19.21 -0.30 19.56
CA ALA A 285 19.70 -1.67 19.74
C ALA A 285 20.98 -1.71 20.58
N LYS A 286 21.97 -0.89 20.22
CA LYS A 286 23.23 -0.73 20.95
C LYS A 286 22.97 -0.37 22.40
N ARG A 287 22.06 0.58 22.65
CA ARG A 287 21.71 1.00 24.01
C ARG A 287 21.04 -0.10 24.83
N ILE A 288 20.13 -0.88 24.25
CA ILE A 288 19.52 -2.04 24.92
C ILE A 288 20.58 -3.06 25.35
N VAL A 289 21.59 -3.29 24.53
CA VAL A 289 22.71 -4.18 24.88
C VAL A 289 23.57 -3.58 25.99
N GLU A 290 23.92 -2.30 25.92
CA GLU A 290 24.68 -1.59 26.97
C GLU A 290 23.97 -1.59 28.33
N LEU A 291 22.64 -1.52 28.33
CA LEU A 291 21.81 -1.60 29.55
C LEU A 291 21.70 -3.03 30.12
N GLY A 292 22.15 -4.05 29.38
CA GLY A 292 21.92 -5.45 29.74
C GLY A 292 20.45 -5.88 29.65
N ALA A 293 19.61 -5.14 28.91
CA ALA A 293 18.16 -5.36 28.83
C ALA A 293 17.73 -6.34 27.73
N HIS A 294 18.69 -7.01 27.09
CA HIS A 294 18.45 -8.03 26.06
C HIS A 294 18.15 -9.40 26.71
N ASP A 295 17.34 -10.22 26.05
CA ASP A 295 16.98 -11.56 26.50
C ASP A 295 18.02 -12.57 25.99
N LEU A 296 19.08 -12.78 26.78
CA LEU A 296 20.18 -13.68 26.40
C LEU A 296 19.72 -15.14 26.18
N PRO A 297 18.92 -15.76 27.07
CA PRO A 297 18.38 -17.10 26.83
C PRO A 297 17.61 -17.21 25.50
N PHE A 298 16.74 -16.24 25.19
CA PHE A 298 16.03 -16.22 23.91
C PHE A 298 16.99 -16.09 22.73
N LEU A 299 17.98 -15.20 22.80
CA LEU A 299 18.95 -15.01 21.73
C LEU A 299 19.80 -16.26 21.48
N GLU A 300 20.21 -16.97 22.53
CA GLU A 300 21.03 -18.18 22.43
C GLU A 300 20.26 -19.42 21.99
N THR A 301 18.94 -19.48 22.23
CA THR A 301 18.10 -20.65 21.91
C THR A 301 17.26 -20.48 20.65
N ALA A 302 16.73 -19.27 20.41
CA ALA A 302 15.75 -18.99 19.37
C ALA A 302 16.27 -18.11 18.23
N CYS A 303 17.49 -17.57 18.32
CA CYS A 303 18.07 -16.71 17.27
C CYS A 303 19.43 -17.19 16.76
N ASN A 304 19.70 -17.06 15.47
CA ASN A 304 21.04 -17.22 14.88
C ASN A 304 21.76 -15.86 14.84
N GLU A 305 23.08 -15.87 14.64
CA GLU A 305 23.92 -14.66 14.41
C GLU A 305 24.00 -13.64 15.57
N TRP A 306 23.61 -14.02 16.79
CA TRP A 306 23.72 -13.12 17.95
C TRP A 306 25.14 -12.61 18.22
N PRO A 307 26.20 -13.45 18.22
CA PRO A 307 27.58 -12.96 18.43
C PRO A 307 28.01 -11.90 17.42
N ALA A 308 27.63 -12.06 16.15
CA ALA A 308 27.94 -11.12 15.09
C ALA A 308 27.20 -9.78 15.28
N LEU A 309 25.91 -9.81 15.61
CA LEU A 309 25.14 -8.60 15.91
C LEU A 309 25.72 -7.86 17.12
N LYS A 310 26.02 -8.58 18.21
CA LYS A 310 26.60 -7.98 19.43
C LYS A 310 27.92 -7.27 19.13
N ALA A 311 28.81 -7.89 18.36
CA ALA A 311 30.08 -7.29 17.96
C ALA A 311 29.88 -6.04 17.08
N SER A 312 28.96 -6.09 16.11
CA SER A 312 28.60 -4.96 15.26
C SER A 312 28.05 -3.77 16.05
N LEU A 313 27.13 -4.02 16.99
CA LEU A 313 26.58 -2.99 17.87
C LEU A 313 27.65 -2.38 18.78
N ALA A 314 28.59 -3.19 19.29
CA ALA A 314 29.71 -2.68 20.09
C ALA A 314 30.63 -1.76 19.26
N ALA A 315 30.91 -2.13 18.01
CA ALA A 315 31.77 -1.37 17.10
C ALA A 315 31.14 -0.07 16.56
N ALA A 316 29.81 0.01 16.48
CA ALA A 316 29.13 1.21 15.98
C ALA A 316 29.41 2.44 16.87
N SER A 317 29.88 3.54 16.27
CA SER A 317 30.22 4.77 16.98
C SER A 317 28.97 5.56 17.36
N TRP A 318 28.95 6.11 18.59
CA TRP A 318 27.87 7.02 19.02
C TRP A 318 27.82 8.29 18.18
N ASP A 319 28.97 8.84 17.80
CA ASP A 319 29.05 10.05 16.97
C ASP A 319 28.46 9.80 15.59
N GLU A 320 28.76 8.63 15.01
CA GLU A 320 28.22 8.21 13.72
C GLU A 320 26.70 8.01 13.80
N ILE A 321 26.20 7.34 14.85
CA ILE A 321 24.78 7.09 15.08
C ILE A 321 24.01 8.41 15.20
N VAL A 322 24.49 9.35 16.03
CA VAL A 322 23.84 10.65 16.24
C VAL A 322 23.88 11.48 14.97
N ALA A 323 25.02 11.56 14.29
CA ALA A 323 25.17 12.34 13.06
C ALA A 323 24.27 11.81 11.93
N LYS A 324 24.26 10.49 11.70
CA LYS A 324 23.49 9.88 10.60
C LYS A 324 21.99 9.83 10.86
N SER A 325 21.57 9.64 12.12
CA SER A 325 20.14 9.67 12.47
C SER A 325 19.59 11.09 12.55
N GLY A 326 20.42 12.06 12.94
CA GLY A 326 19.99 13.39 13.36
C GLY A 326 19.31 13.40 14.74
N VAL A 327 19.34 12.31 15.49
CA VAL A 327 18.66 12.19 16.77
C VAL A 327 19.69 12.28 17.89
N ASP A 328 19.44 13.17 18.84
CA ASP A 328 20.30 13.33 20.00
C ASP A 328 20.37 12.03 20.80
N ARG A 329 21.57 11.71 21.29
CA ARG A 329 21.81 10.54 22.16
C ARG A 329 20.80 10.44 23.31
N ARG A 330 20.47 11.56 23.95
CA ARG A 330 19.47 11.61 25.02
C ARG A 330 18.11 11.04 24.60
N GLN A 331 17.63 11.37 23.39
CA GLN A 331 16.35 10.84 22.91
C GLN A 331 16.43 9.34 22.62
N ILE A 332 17.57 8.87 22.11
CA ILE A 332 17.85 7.43 21.91
C ILE A 332 17.83 6.70 23.25
N ASP A 333 18.45 7.28 24.28
CA ASP A 333 18.45 6.73 25.65
C ASP A 333 17.05 6.66 26.22
N GLU A 334 16.26 7.73 26.09
CA GLU A 334 14.86 7.76 26.53
C GLU A 334 14.00 6.67 25.84
N ILE A 335 14.22 6.41 24.54
CA ILE A 335 13.55 5.31 23.82
C ILE A 335 13.97 3.96 24.41
N ALA A 336 15.28 3.73 24.54
CA ALA A 336 15.82 2.48 25.01
C ALA A 336 15.39 2.17 26.46
N ASP A 337 15.34 3.18 27.32
CA ASP A 337 14.87 3.05 28.70
C ASP A 337 13.39 2.67 28.78
N ARG A 338 12.53 3.30 27.95
CA ARG A 338 11.11 2.90 27.84
C ARG A 338 10.98 1.48 27.33
N TYR A 339 11.74 1.15 26.29
CA TYR A 339 11.71 -0.19 25.73
C TYR A 339 12.19 -1.22 26.74
N ALA A 340 13.30 -1.01 27.45
CA ALA A 340 13.82 -1.93 28.45
C ALA A 340 12.80 -2.25 29.56
N ARG A 341 11.96 -1.29 29.95
CA ARG A 341 10.91 -1.48 30.96
C ARG A 341 9.64 -2.18 30.47
N SER A 342 9.41 -2.26 29.17
CA SER A 342 8.17 -2.84 28.65
C SER A 342 8.17 -4.38 28.78
N THR A 343 6.99 -4.95 28.96
CA THR A 343 6.77 -6.40 29.04
C THR A 343 6.46 -7.00 27.66
N ASN A 344 5.65 -6.28 26.87
CA ASN A 344 5.09 -6.74 25.60
C ASN A 344 5.11 -5.59 24.58
N ALA A 345 6.10 -5.60 23.68
CA ALA A 345 6.25 -4.55 22.68
C ALA A 345 5.80 -5.00 21.29
N VAL A 346 5.02 -4.15 20.61
CA VAL A 346 4.67 -4.31 19.19
C VAL A 346 5.36 -3.25 18.34
N PHE A 347 5.96 -3.68 17.25
CA PHE A 347 6.64 -2.81 16.29
C PHE A 347 5.79 -2.66 15.04
N ALA A 348 5.18 -1.49 14.88
CA ALA A 348 4.36 -1.14 13.74
C ALA A 348 5.12 -0.21 12.78
N TRP A 349 5.17 -0.53 11.48
CA TRP A 349 5.82 0.35 10.50
C TRP A 349 5.08 0.43 9.17
N THR A 350 5.35 1.51 8.42
CA THR A 350 4.79 1.73 7.07
C THR A 350 5.84 2.17 6.05
N MET A 351 5.47 3.05 5.11
CA MET A 351 6.25 3.41 3.93
C MET A 351 7.43 4.32 4.23
N GLY A 352 7.44 5.01 5.38
CA GLY A 352 8.64 5.72 5.84
C GLY A 352 9.80 4.80 6.21
N ILE A 353 9.62 3.48 6.11
CA ILE A 353 10.65 2.47 6.29
C ILE A 353 10.93 1.73 4.98
N THR A 354 9.88 1.34 4.25
CA THR A 354 10.03 0.49 3.06
C THR A 354 10.39 1.23 1.78
N HIS A 355 10.04 2.53 1.64
CA HIS A 355 10.29 3.32 0.42
C HIS A 355 11.66 4.02 0.48
N HIS A 356 12.68 3.27 0.87
CA HIS A 356 14.08 3.69 0.94
C HIS A 356 14.93 2.71 0.12
N ALA A 357 16.09 3.15 -0.36
CA ALA A 357 17.05 2.28 -1.06
C ALA A 357 17.64 1.16 -0.18
N HIS A 358 17.48 1.27 1.13
CA HIS A 358 17.86 0.28 2.15
C HIS A 358 16.62 -0.12 2.99
N GLY A 359 15.46 -0.23 2.34
CA GLY A 359 14.18 -0.54 2.99
C GLY A 359 14.15 -1.93 3.62
N VAL A 360 14.81 -2.93 3.01
CA VAL A 360 14.92 -4.28 3.59
C VAL A 360 15.76 -4.25 4.87
N GLU A 361 16.88 -3.53 4.86
CA GLU A 361 17.77 -3.39 6.02
C GLU A 361 17.07 -2.65 7.17
N ASN A 362 16.27 -1.62 6.87
CA ASN A 362 15.45 -0.96 7.89
C ASN A 362 14.46 -1.93 8.55
N VAL A 363 13.82 -2.80 7.77
CA VAL A 363 12.90 -3.83 8.32
C VAL A 363 13.67 -4.83 9.18
N GLN A 364 14.82 -5.31 8.72
CA GLN A 364 15.68 -6.22 9.48
C GLN A 364 16.14 -5.59 10.80
N ALA A 365 16.47 -4.29 10.82
CA ALA A 365 16.82 -3.57 12.04
C ALA A 365 15.65 -3.44 13.04
N ILE A 366 14.42 -3.24 12.55
CA ILE A 366 13.21 -3.31 13.41
C ILE A 366 13.05 -4.72 13.99
N CYS A 367 13.24 -5.75 13.18
CA CYS A 367 13.18 -7.13 13.63
C CYS A 367 14.26 -7.45 14.68
N ASN A 368 15.50 -6.99 14.46
CA ASN A 368 16.58 -7.13 15.44
C ASN A 368 16.19 -6.53 16.80
N LEU A 369 15.60 -5.32 16.82
CA LEU A 369 15.11 -4.73 18.07
C LEU A 369 14.11 -5.63 18.77
N ALA A 370 13.11 -6.13 18.05
CA ALA A 370 12.11 -7.03 18.63
C ALA A 370 12.75 -8.31 19.19
N LEU A 371 13.65 -8.94 18.43
CA LEU A 371 14.33 -10.18 18.82
C LEU A 371 15.29 -9.99 20.01
N LEU A 372 15.96 -8.83 20.11
CA LEU A 372 16.87 -8.52 21.23
C LEU A 372 16.22 -8.71 22.60
N ARG A 373 14.90 -8.52 22.71
CA ARG A 373 14.16 -8.70 23.97
C ARG A 373 13.13 -9.84 23.92
N GLY A 374 13.22 -10.77 22.97
CA GLY A 374 12.25 -11.86 22.85
C GLY A 374 10.82 -11.38 22.60
N MET A 375 10.65 -10.25 21.90
CA MET A 375 9.33 -9.65 21.60
C MET A 375 8.67 -10.26 20.37
N VAL A 376 9.12 -11.43 19.92
CA VAL A 376 8.51 -12.24 18.87
C VAL A 376 8.50 -13.68 19.35
N GLY A 377 7.40 -14.40 19.10
CA GLY A 377 7.23 -15.75 19.66
C GLY A 377 6.58 -15.76 21.04
N LYS A 378 5.74 -14.75 21.33
CA LYS A 378 4.92 -14.66 22.56
C LYS A 378 3.64 -13.85 22.30
N PRO A 379 2.55 -14.10 23.05
CA PRO A 379 1.34 -13.27 22.97
C PRO A 379 1.61 -11.81 23.36
N GLY A 380 0.88 -10.89 22.72
CA GLY A 380 0.93 -9.45 23.03
C GLY A 380 2.14 -8.67 22.52
N ALA A 381 3.11 -9.34 21.87
CA ALA A 381 4.32 -8.72 21.32
C ALA A 381 4.59 -9.22 19.89
N GLY A 382 5.18 -8.37 19.04
CA GLY A 382 5.59 -8.82 17.71
C GLY A 382 5.74 -7.73 16.66
N LEU A 383 5.73 -8.17 15.41
CA LEU A 383 6.06 -7.38 14.22
C LEU A 383 4.79 -7.15 13.40
N MET A 384 4.47 -5.88 13.13
CA MET A 384 3.25 -5.46 12.46
C MET A 384 3.53 -4.52 11.28
N PRO A 385 3.84 -5.04 10.08
CA PRO A 385 3.87 -4.23 8.86
C PRO A 385 2.44 -3.74 8.54
N VAL A 386 2.17 -2.44 8.70
CA VAL A 386 0.80 -1.92 8.54
C VAL A 386 0.45 -1.73 7.06
N ARG A 387 -0.05 -2.80 6.45
CA ARG A 387 -0.35 -2.88 5.01
C ARG A 387 -1.39 -1.85 4.56
N GLY A 388 -1.21 -1.32 3.35
CA GLY A 388 -2.05 -0.29 2.75
C GLY A 388 -3.39 -0.83 2.23
N HIS A 389 -3.38 -1.48 1.06
CA HIS A 389 -4.60 -1.96 0.40
C HIS A 389 -5.24 -3.15 1.12
N SER A 390 -6.58 -3.21 1.11
CA SER A 390 -7.40 -4.16 1.86
C SER A 390 -7.05 -5.63 1.69
N ASN A 391 -6.56 -6.04 0.53
CA ASN A 391 -6.27 -7.44 0.18
C ASN A 391 -4.88 -7.63 -0.43
N VAL A 392 -3.93 -6.70 -0.22
CA VAL A 392 -2.57 -6.84 -0.77
C VAL A 392 -1.86 -8.10 -0.24
N GLN A 393 -2.21 -8.52 0.99
CA GLN A 393 -1.67 -9.74 1.56
C GLN A 393 -2.24 -10.98 0.87
N GLY A 394 -3.56 -11.00 0.64
CA GLY A 394 -4.24 -12.08 -0.09
C GLY A 394 -3.69 -12.27 -1.50
N MET A 395 -3.37 -11.19 -2.22
CA MET A 395 -2.73 -11.27 -3.54
C MET A 395 -1.43 -12.06 -3.50
N GLY A 396 -0.56 -11.78 -2.52
CA GLY A 396 0.67 -12.55 -2.32
C GLY A 396 0.39 -14.01 -1.95
N SER A 397 -0.58 -14.26 -1.08
CA SER A 397 -0.98 -15.61 -0.65
C SER A 397 -1.47 -16.48 -1.82
N VAL A 398 -2.26 -15.92 -2.73
CA VAL A 398 -2.85 -16.66 -3.87
C VAL A 398 -1.96 -16.72 -5.12
N GLY A 399 -0.67 -16.39 -4.98
CA GLY A 399 0.32 -16.60 -6.04
C GLY A 399 0.50 -15.43 -7.01
N VAL A 400 0.03 -14.23 -6.67
CA VAL A 400 0.28 -13.02 -7.48
C VAL A 400 1.69 -12.47 -7.21
N THR A 401 2.68 -13.17 -7.72
CA THR A 401 4.12 -12.90 -7.54
C THR A 401 4.88 -13.38 -8.77
N PRO A 402 6.04 -12.80 -9.13
CA PRO A 402 6.85 -13.26 -10.26
C PRO A 402 7.41 -14.68 -10.09
N GLN A 403 7.46 -15.18 -8.85
CA GLN A 403 7.92 -16.54 -8.54
C GLN A 403 7.01 -17.18 -7.49
N LEU A 404 6.43 -18.34 -7.82
CA LEU A 404 5.64 -19.14 -6.89
C LEU A 404 6.55 -19.89 -5.92
N LYS A 405 6.02 -20.19 -4.74
CA LYS A 405 6.64 -21.17 -3.83
C LYS A 405 6.53 -22.57 -4.44
N ASP A 406 7.55 -23.40 -4.28
CA ASP A 406 7.61 -24.75 -4.85
C ASP A 406 6.37 -25.60 -4.52
N ALA A 407 5.90 -25.56 -3.27
CA ALA A 407 4.71 -26.28 -2.85
C ALA A 407 3.43 -25.82 -3.59
N VAL A 408 3.30 -24.52 -3.87
CA VAL A 408 2.16 -23.96 -4.61
C VAL A 408 2.25 -24.36 -6.08
N LEU A 409 3.44 -24.25 -6.68
CA LEU A 409 3.69 -24.67 -8.06
C LEU A 409 3.36 -26.15 -8.25
N ALA A 410 3.88 -27.02 -7.37
CA ALA A 410 3.63 -28.46 -7.43
C ALA A 410 2.14 -28.80 -7.32
N ARG A 411 1.43 -28.23 -6.33
CA ARG A 411 -0.01 -28.45 -6.14
C ARG A 411 -0.84 -27.95 -7.32
N LEU A 412 -0.47 -26.81 -7.90
CA LEU A 412 -1.15 -26.26 -9.08
C LEU A 412 -0.99 -27.19 -10.28
N GLN A 413 0.24 -27.60 -10.60
CA GLN A 413 0.53 -28.52 -11.70
C GLN A 413 -0.20 -29.86 -11.52
N GLN A 414 -0.20 -30.41 -10.30
CA GLN A 414 -0.91 -31.65 -9.99
C GLN A 414 -2.43 -31.50 -10.12
N ARG A 415 -3.02 -30.42 -9.59
CA ARG A 415 -4.48 -30.23 -9.55
C ARG A 415 -5.08 -30.06 -10.95
N PHE A 416 -4.35 -29.42 -11.86
CA PHE A 416 -4.83 -29.13 -13.22
C PHE A 416 -4.16 -29.98 -14.28
N ASN A 417 -3.22 -30.86 -13.91
CA ASN A 417 -2.44 -31.70 -14.82
C ASN A 417 -1.76 -30.89 -15.93
N VAL A 418 -1.01 -29.85 -15.54
CA VAL A 418 -0.32 -28.92 -16.44
C VAL A 418 1.16 -28.79 -16.07
N THR A 419 1.97 -28.36 -17.04
CA THR A 419 3.35 -27.90 -16.81
C THR A 419 3.39 -26.39 -16.96
N LEU A 420 3.88 -25.70 -15.94
CA LEU A 420 3.97 -24.24 -15.91
C LEU A 420 5.40 -23.74 -16.12
N PRO A 421 5.58 -22.47 -16.56
CA PRO A 421 6.91 -21.87 -16.62
C PRO A 421 7.57 -21.82 -15.22
N THR A 422 8.86 -22.17 -15.17
CA THR A 422 9.67 -22.17 -13.93
C THR A 422 10.65 -21.00 -13.84
N ALA A 423 10.94 -20.33 -14.95
CA ALA A 423 11.80 -19.15 -14.97
C ALA A 423 11.17 -18.02 -14.14
N PRO A 424 11.95 -17.28 -13.33
CA PRO A 424 11.43 -16.12 -12.60
C PRO A 424 10.84 -15.08 -13.55
N GLY A 425 9.68 -14.55 -13.18
CA GLY A 425 9.11 -13.41 -13.89
C GLY A 425 9.77 -12.08 -13.52
N ARG A 426 9.31 -11.02 -14.18
CA ARG A 426 9.72 -9.63 -13.92
C ARG A 426 8.90 -9.00 -12.79
N ASP A 427 9.57 -8.23 -11.93
CA ASP A 427 8.91 -7.33 -10.99
C ASP A 427 8.29 -6.10 -11.70
N THR A 428 7.53 -5.30 -10.95
CA THR A 428 6.81 -4.15 -11.50
C THR A 428 7.72 -3.11 -12.17
N MET A 429 8.90 -2.80 -11.60
CA MET A 429 9.80 -1.83 -12.21
C MET A 429 10.44 -2.42 -13.48
N GLN A 430 10.90 -3.67 -13.42
CA GLN A 430 11.46 -4.35 -14.58
C GLN A 430 10.46 -4.44 -15.74
N CYS A 431 9.17 -4.69 -15.46
CA CYS A 431 8.13 -4.65 -16.50
C CYS A 431 8.00 -3.26 -17.15
N MET A 432 8.15 -2.17 -16.39
CA MET A 432 8.09 -0.82 -16.95
C MET A 432 9.33 -0.50 -17.78
N GLU A 433 10.51 -0.96 -17.35
CA GLU A 433 11.75 -0.82 -18.11
C GLU A 433 11.71 -1.59 -19.44
N ASP A 434 11.21 -2.82 -19.40
CA ASP A 434 11.03 -3.66 -20.58
C ASP A 434 9.95 -3.12 -21.54
N ALA A 435 8.89 -2.50 -21.00
CA ALA A 435 7.90 -1.79 -21.82
C ALA A 435 8.52 -0.56 -22.51
N ALA A 436 9.30 0.24 -21.79
CA ALA A 436 10.03 1.39 -22.38
C ALA A 436 11.03 0.95 -23.46
N ALA A 437 11.74 -0.16 -23.22
CA ALA A 437 12.66 -0.77 -24.18
C ALA A 437 11.92 -1.42 -25.38
N GLY A 438 10.61 -1.59 -25.28
CA GLY A 438 9.75 -2.16 -26.32
C GLY A 438 9.80 -3.69 -26.42
N SER A 439 10.36 -4.40 -25.44
CA SER A 439 10.33 -5.87 -25.39
C SER A 439 8.96 -6.39 -24.94
N LEU A 440 8.29 -5.68 -24.03
CA LEU A 440 6.89 -5.91 -23.68
C LEU A 440 5.97 -5.15 -24.63
N LYS A 441 4.91 -5.83 -25.10
CA LYS A 441 3.92 -5.32 -26.07
C LYS A 441 2.52 -5.22 -25.48
N PHE A 442 2.22 -5.99 -24.43
CA PHE A 442 0.89 -6.04 -23.83
C PHE A 442 0.96 -5.93 -22.31
N GLY A 443 0.06 -5.12 -21.74
CA GLY A 443 -0.15 -5.02 -20.30
C GLY A 443 -1.61 -5.23 -19.92
N PHE A 444 -1.85 -6.00 -18.85
CA PHE A 444 -3.18 -6.16 -18.26
C PHE A 444 -3.17 -5.74 -16.79
N CYS A 445 -3.93 -4.71 -16.44
CA CYS A 445 -4.02 -4.16 -15.09
C CYS A 445 -5.35 -4.50 -14.43
N LEU A 446 -5.33 -5.39 -13.45
CA LEU A 446 -6.47 -5.69 -12.58
C LEU A 446 -6.57 -4.62 -11.48
N GLY A 447 -7.22 -3.51 -11.84
CA GLY A 447 -7.26 -2.32 -11.00
C GLY A 447 -5.93 -1.58 -10.92
N GLY A 448 -5.93 -0.55 -10.08
CA GLY A 448 -4.75 0.26 -9.80
C GLY A 448 -4.58 1.42 -10.77
N ASN A 449 -3.50 2.16 -10.56
CA ASN A 449 -3.09 3.28 -11.39
C ASN A 449 -1.57 3.18 -11.53
N LEU A 450 -1.12 2.31 -12.44
CA LEU A 450 0.30 1.99 -12.58
C LEU A 450 1.13 3.22 -12.97
N TYR A 451 0.60 4.07 -13.87
CA TYR A 451 1.17 5.37 -14.18
C TYR A 451 1.33 6.25 -12.92
N GLY A 452 0.22 6.53 -12.23
CA GLY A 452 0.22 7.46 -11.10
C GLY A 452 0.96 6.94 -9.87
N SER A 453 1.23 5.64 -9.79
CA SER A 453 2.01 5.04 -8.70
C SER A 453 3.49 4.84 -9.01
N ASN A 454 3.89 4.94 -10.28
CA ASN A 454 5.28 4.83 -10.69
C ASN A 454 6.09 6.07 -10.24
N PRO A 455 7.35 5.93 -9.80
CA PRO A 455 8.28 7.06 -9.82
C PRO A 455 8.55 7.49 -11.28
N ASP A 456 9.10 8.70 -11.46
CA ASP A 456 9.44 9.25 -12.78
C ASP A 456 8.24 9.21 -13.74
N SER A 457 7.31 10.15 -13.55
CA SER A 457 6.06 10.17 -14.33
C SER A 457 6.28 10.29 -15.83
N ALA A 458 7.38 10.92 -16.28
CA ALA A 458 7.73 11.01 -17.69
C ALA A 458 8.15 9.64 -18.24
N PHE A 459 8.99 8.91 -17.51
CA PHE A 459 9.32 7.52 -17.84
C PHE A 459 8.07 6.63 -17.83
N ALA A 460 7.21 6.76 -16.82
CA ALA A 460 6.02 5.95 -16.68
C ALA A 460 5.06 6.12 -17.86
N GLN A 461 4.86 7.36 -18.31
CA GLN A 461 4.13 7.67 -19.54
C GLN A 461 4.81 7.00 -20.75
N HIS A 462 6.11 7.24 -20.94
CA HIS A 462 6.87 6.69 -22.05
C HIS A 462 6.80 5.15 -22.13
N ALA A 463 6.94 4.48 -20.99
CA ALA A 463 6.88 3.03 -20.88
C ALA A 463 5.52 2.47 -21.32
N LEU A 464 4.42 3.07 -20.86
CA LEU A 464 3.08 2.60 -21.19
C LEU A 464 2.68 2.93 -22.63
N GLU A 465 3.07 4.10 -23.16
CA GLU A 465 2.84 4.50 -24.55
C GLU A 465 3.50 3.56 -25.57
N ARG A 466 4.56 2.85 -25.16
CA ARG A 466 5.31 1.91 -26.02
C ARG A 466 4.62 0.56 -26.20
N LEU A 467 3.64 0.23 -25.37
CA LEU A 467 2.84 -0.98 -25.51
C LEU A 467 1.98 -0.91 -26.77
N ASP A 468 1.78 -2.06 -27.41
CA ASP A 468 0.79 -2.19 -28.47
C ASP A 468 -0.62 -2.16 -27.89
N MET A 469 -0.84 -2.78 -26.73
CA MET A 469 -2.13 -2.75 -26.06
C MET A 469 -1.98 -2.70 -24.53
N LEU A 470 -2.77 -1.83 -23.89
CA LEU A 470 -2.93 -1.77 -22.44
C LEU A 470 -4.41 -1.94 -22.05
N VAL A 471 -4.68 -2.93 -21.22
CA VAL A 471 -6.02 -3.20 -20.68
C VAL A 471 -6.06 -2.82 -19.21
N SER A 472 -7.08 -2.06 -18.80
CA SER A 472 -7.27 -1.67 -17.39
C SER A 472 -8.69 -1.99 -16.92
N LEU A 473 -8.82 -2.75 -15.84
CA LEU A 473 -10.09 -2.96 -15.15
C LEU A 473 -10.25 -1.86 -14.11
N SER A 474 -11.33 -1.09 -14.13
CA SER A 474 -11.50 0.06 -13.24
C SER A 474 -12.95 0.37 -12.91
N THR A 475 -13.16 0.97 -11.73
CA THR A 475 -14.46 1.46 -11.27
C THR A 475 -14.72 2.91 -11.68
N THR A 476 -13.67 3.72 -11.76
CA THR A 476 -13.67 5.17 -12.00
C THR A 476 -12.44 5.57 -12.83
N LEU A 477 -12.43 6.80 -13.36
CA LEU A 477 -11.25 7.34 -14.05
C LEU A 477 -10.13 7.71 -13.07
N ASN A 478 -8.89 7.58 -13.51
CA ASN A 478 -7.70 7.97 -12.77
C ASN A 478 -6.62 8.47 -13.75
N THR A 479 -5.51 9.02 -13.24
CA THR A 479 -4.47 9.63 -14.09
C THR A 479 -3.85 8.66 -15.10
N GLY A 480 -3.81 7.36 -14.83
CA GLY A 480 -3.31 6.36 -15.78
C GLY A 480 -4.15 6.25 -17.04
N HIS A 481 -5.45 6.51 -16.96
CA HIS A 481 -6.33 6.55 -18.14
C HIS A 481 -6.10 7.80 -19.00
N ALA A 482 -5.50 8.86 -18.45
CA ALA A 482 -5.21 10.08 -19.21
C ALA A 482 -3.77 10.09 -19.76
N TRP A 483 -2.82 9.58 -18.97
CA TRP A 483 -1.40 9.72 -19.24
C TRP A 483 -0.70 8.42 -19.65
N GLY A 484 -1.27 7.25 -19.33
CA GLY A 484 -0.71 5.93 -19.65
C GLY A 484 -1.36 5.29 -20.87
N VAL A 485 -1.58 6.05 -21.95
CA VAL A 485 -2.33 5.58 -23.13
C VAL A 485 -1.38 4.90 -24.11
N ALA A 486 -1.49 3.58 -24.25
CA ALA A 486 -0.80 2.75 -25.26
C ALA A 486 -1.37 2.98 -26.67
N LYS A 487 -0.79 2.33 -27.69
CA LYS A 487 -1.31 2.38 -29.08
C LYS A 487 -2.77 1.95 -29.17
N GLU A 488 -3.16 0.94 -28.39
CA GLU A 488 -4.55 0.58 -28.14
C GLU A 488 -4.76 0.52 -26.62
N THR A 489 -5.65 1.34 -26.07
CA THR A 489 -5.97 1.31 -24.64
C THR A 489 -7.43 0.99 -24.43
N ILE A 490 -7.71 -0.08 -23.70
CA ILE A 490 -9.07 -0.52 -23.37
C ILE A 490 -9.28 -0.42 -21.86
N ILE A 491 -10.35 0.28 -21.45
CA ILE A 491 -10.79 0.31 -20.06
C ILE A 491 -12.04 -0.54 -19.94
N LEU A 492 -12.01 -1.54 -19.06
CA LEU A 492 -13.12 -2.43 -18.77
C LEU A 492 -13.78 -2.02 -17.43
N PRO A 493 -15.07 -1.63 -17.44
CA PRO A 493 -15.79 -1.25 -16.23
C PRO A 493 -16.08 -2.47 -15.35
N VAL A 494 -15.68 -2.41 -14.08
CA VAL A 494 -15.91 -3.49 -13.11
C VAL A 494 -16.76 -3.07 -11.93
N LEU A 495 -17.39 -4.08 -11.31
CA LEU A 495 -18.19 -3.94 -10.10
C LEU A 495 -17.31 -3.61 -8.89
N ALA A 496 -17.82 -2.80 -7.97
CA ALA A 496 -17.22 -2.64 -6.67
C ALA A 496 -17.57 -3.86 -5.79
N ARG A 497 -16.78 -4.11 -4.74
CA ARG A 497 -16.93 -5.34 -3.91
C ARG A 497 -18.35 -5.60 -3.38
N ASP A 498 -19.09 -4.57 -3.01
CA ASP A 498 -20.46 -4.69 -2.49
C ASP A 498 -21.55 -4.65 -3.58
N GLU A 499 -21.14 -4.81 -4.84
CA GLU A 499 -21.95 -4.97 -6.04
C GLU A 499 -21.69 -6.32 -6.71
N GLU A 500 -20.72 -7.08 -6.20
CA GLU A 500 -20.37 -8.40 -6.70
C GLU A 500 -21.59 -9.32 -6.60
N PRO A 501 -21.97 -10.01 -7.68
CA PRO A 501 -23.12 -10.93 -7.66
C PRO A 501 -22.82 -12.21 -6.89
N GLU A 502 -21.54 -12.58 -6.77
CA GLU A 502 -21.09 -13.75 -6.06
C GLU A 502 -20.25 -13.39 -4.83
N PRO A 503 -20.28 -14.22 -3.77
CA PRO A 503 -19.42 -14.03 -2.62
C PRO A 503 -17.94 -14.06 -3.00
N THR A 504 -17.13 -13.21 -2.36
CA THR A 504 -15.68 -13.14 -2.58
C THR A 504 -14.92 -13.07 -1.27
N THR A 505 -13.65 -13.44 -1.28
CA THR A 505 -12.81 -13.48 -0.08
C THR A 505 -11.63 -12.52 -0.15
N GLN A 506 -11.20 -12.05 1.02
CA GLN A 506 -10.05 -11.18 1.19
C GLN A 506 -9.27 -11.57 2.45
N GLU A 507 -7.96 -11.41 2.43
CA GLU A 507 -7.07 -11.58 3.58
C GLU A 507 -6.64 -10.21 4.14
N SER A 508 -6.84 -10.03 5.44
CA SER A 508 -6.37 -8.85 6.17
C SER A 508 -4.87 -8.89 6.44
N MET A 509 -4.30 -7.80 6.95
CA MET A 509 -2.89 -7.75 7.34
C MET A 509 -2.55 -8.64 8.56
N PHE A 510 -3.56 -9.09 9.30
CA PHE A 510 -3.41 -9.96 10.47
C PHE A 510 -3.51 -11.45 10.10
N ASN A 511 -3.38 -11.81 8.81
CA ASN A 511 -3.51 -13.18 8.31
C ASN A 511 -4.92 -13.78 8.52
N PHE A 512 -5.96 -12.93 8.47
CA PHE A 512 -7.35 -13.35 8.67
C PHE A 512 -8.14 -13.30 7.36
N VAL A 513 -8.72 -14.43 6.95
CA VAL A 513 -9.52 -14.57 5.72
C VAL A 513 -10.98 -14.26 6.01
N ARG A 514 -11.54 -13.32 5.25
CA ARG A 514 -12.90 -12.80 5.39
C ARG A 514 -13.74 -13.08 4.16
N LEU A 515 -15.04 -13.24 4.37
CA LEU A 515 -16.02 -13.45 3.31
C LEU A 515 -16.92 -12.22 3.15
N SER A 516 -16.96 -11.74 1.91
CA SER A 516 -17.86 -10.69 1.44
C SER A 516 -19.02 -11.31 0.68
N ASP A 517 -20.26 -11.00 1.05
CA ASP A 517 -21.47 -11.50 0.38
C ASP A 517 -21.67 -10.89 -1.01
N GLY A 518 -21.02 -9.75 -1.29
CA GLY A 518 -21.30 -8.95 -2.47
C GLY A 518 -22.52 -8.05 -2.25
N GLY A 519 -23.29 -7.83 -3.31
CA GLY A 519 -24.53 -7.06 -3.23
C GLY A 519 -25.12 -6.69 -4.59
N PRO A 520 -26.24 -5.95 -4.60
CA PRO A 520 -26.90 -5.58 -5.84
C PRO A 520 -26.06 -4.61 -6.67
N ARG A 521 -26.09 -4.77 -8.00
CA ARG A 521 -25.51 -3.81 -8.94
C ARG A 521 -26.21 -2.46 -8.80
N ARG A 522 -25.43 -1.38 -8.76
CA ARG A 522 -25.97 -0.01 -8.72
C ARG A 522 -26.14 0.60 -10.11
N LEU A 523 -25.38 0.11 -11.07
CA LEU A 523 -25.33 0.59 -12.44
C LEU A 523 -25.36 -0.60 -13.38
N ASP A 524 -25.99 -0.42 -14.53
CA ASP A 524 -25.96 -1.38 -15.63
C ASP A 524 -24.68 -1.24 -16.44
N GLY A 525 -24.16 -2.37 -16.94
CA GLY A 525 -23.00 -2.42 -17.82
C GLY A 525 -21.72 -3.00 -17.19
N PRO A 526 -21.27 -2.59 -15.99
CA PRO A 526 -20.12 -3.20 -15.33
C PRO A 526 -20.30 -4.71 -15.08
N ARG A 527 -19.20 -5.46 -15.20
CA ARG A 527 -19.14 -6.91 -14.93
C ARG A 527 -18.22 -7.19 -13.72
N SER A 528 -18.32 -8.37 -13.11
CA SER A 528 -17.39 -8.74 -12.04
C SER A 528 -15.99 -8.97 -12.59
N GLU A 529 -14.96 -8.76 -11.77
CA GLU A 529 -13.58 -9.05 -12.18
C GLU A 529 -13.43 -10.51 -12.65
N VAL A 530 -14.04 -11.46 -11.91
CA VAL A 530 -14.02 -12.89 -12.21
C VAL A 530 -14.65 -13.21 -13.56
N ASP A 531 -15.83 -12.65 -13.85
CA ASP A 531 -16.53 -12.88 -15.12
C ASP A 531 -15.72 -12.39 -16.33
N VAL A 532 -15.11 -11.19 -16.20
CA VAL A 532 -14.23 -10.63 -17.24
C VAL A 532 -13.03 -11.54 -17.49
N ILE A 533 -12.37 -12.00 -16.43
CA ILE A 533 -11.17 -12.84 -16.54
C ILE A 533 -11.52 -14.21 -17.15
N ALA A 534 -12.58 -14.87 -16.65
CA ALA A 534 -13.00 -16.19 -17.13
C ALA A 534 -13.43 -16.14 -18.60
N THR A 535 -14.22 -15.13 -18.99
CA THR A 535 -14.65 -14.93 -20.39
C THR A 535 -13.44 -14.69 -21.29
N LEU A 536 -12.50 -13.83 -20.87
CA LEU A 536 -11.30 -13.55 -21.66
C LEU A 536 -10.43 -14.80 -21.84
N ALA A 537 -10.22 -15.56 -20.76
CA ALA A 537 -9.44 -16.78 -20.80
C ALA A 537 -10.09 -17.82 -21.73
N ALA A 538 -11.41 -17.97 -21.71
CA ALA A 538 -12.15 -18.81 -22.65
C ALA A 538 -11.94 -18.37 -24.11
N ASN A 539 -12.06 -17.06 -24.39
CA ASN A 539 -11.84 -16.52 -25.74
C ASN A 539 -10.41 -16.76 -26.24
N VAL A 540 -9.40 -16.53 -25.40
CA VAL A 540 -7.99 -16.81 -25.74
C VAL A 540 -7.75 -18.30 -25.94
N THR A 541 -8.41 -19.16 -25.16
CA THR A 541 -8.32 -20.62 -25.32
C THR A 541 -8.87 -21.08 -26.67
N GLN A 542 -9.96 -20.46 -27.14
CA GLN A 542 -10.55 -20.77 -28.45
C GLN A 542 -9.68 -20.29 -29.63
N GLN A 543 -8.93 -19.19 -29.44
CA GLN A 543 -8.11 -18.58 -30.48
C GLN A 543 -6.66 -19.08 -30.51
N THR A 544 -6.25 -19.89 -29.52
CA THR A 544 -4.87 -20.37 -29.41
C THR A 544 -4.80 -21.89 -29.32
N GLN A 545 -3.70 -22.48 -29.80
CA GLN A 545 -3.43 -23.92 -29.68
C GLN A 545 -2.64 -24.26 -28.40
N ARG A 546 -2.77 -23.46 -27.35
CA ARG A 546 -2.01 -23.65 -26.10
C ARG A 546 -2.67 -24.72 -25.23
N ALA A 547 -2.08 -25.92 -25.22
CA ALA A 547 -2.62 -27.07 -24.48
C ALA A 547 -2.87 -26.80 -22.98
N ALA A 548 -2.02 -26.01 -22.32
CA ALA A 548 -2.20 -25.66 -20.90
C ALA A 548 -3.50 -24.87 -20.65
N LEU A 549 -3.90 -23.98 -21.55
CA LEU A 549 -5.17 -23.25 -21.43
C LEU A 549 -6.39 -24.16 -21.61
N GLN A 550 -6.26 -25.22 -22.42
CA GLN A 550 -7.32 -26.21 -22.67
C GLN A 550 -7.52 -27.19 -21.51
N ALA A 551 -6.59 -27.24 -20.56
CA ALA A 551 -6.70 -28.10 -19.37
C ALA A 551 -7.71 -27.58 -18.33
N ILE A 552 -8.20 -26.34 -18.50
CA ILE A 552 -9.14 -25.69 -17.60
C ILE A 552 -10.51 -25.57 -18.27
N ASP A 553 -11.57 -25.97 -17.56
CA ASP A 553 -12.92 -25.58 -17.92
C ASP A 553 -13.20 -24.16 -17.44
N TRP A 554 -13.07 -23.19 -18.34
CA TRP A 554 -13.29 -21.78 -18.03
C TRP A 554 -14.76 -21.47 -17.72
N SER A 555 -15.72 -22.31 -18.13
CA SER A 555 -17.13 -22.10 -17.81
C SER A 555 -17.40 -22.29 -16.32
N GLU A 556 -16.74 -23.25 -15.67
CA GLU A 556 -16.83 -23.44 -14.22
C GLU A 556 -16.16 -22.31 -13.43
N MET A 557 -15.18 -21.64 -14.03
CA MET A 557 -14.40 -20.57 -13.40
C MET A 557 -15.13 -19.22 -13.36
N HIS A 558 -16.33 -19.10 -13.93
CA HIS A 558 -17.22 -17.97 -13.62
C HIS A 558 -17.72 -18.02 -12.17
N GLY A 559 -17.81 -19.23 -11.58
CA GLY A 559 -18.25 -19.45 -10.21
C GLY A 559 -17.10 -19.32 -9.20
N THR A 560 -17.21 -18.35 -8.30
CA THR A 560 -16.26 -18.10 -7.21
C THR A 560 -16.10 -19.28 -6.25
N ALA A 561 -17.13 -20.13 -6.11
CA ALA A 561 -17.05 -21.35 -5.30
C ALA A 561 -16.05 -22.37 -5.88
N SER A 562 -16.05 -22.55 -7.21
CA SER A 562 -15.09 -23.41 -7.92
C SER A 562 -13.66 -22.89 -7.74
N ILE A 563 -13.49 -21.57 -7.82
CA ILE A 563 -12.19 -20.92 -7.60
C ILE A 563 -11.74 -21.12 -6.15
N ARG A 564 -12.62 -20.93 -5.15
CA ARG A 564 -12.29 -21.18 -3.73
C ARG A 564 -11.92 -22.64 -3.47
N ALA A 565 -12.59 -23.59 -4.11
CA ALA A 565 -12.21 -25.00 -4.01
C ALA A 565 -10.79 -25.24 -4.54
N ALA A 566 -10.42 -24.61 -5.66
CA ALA A 566 -9.05 -24.67 -6.18
C ALA A 566 -8.04 -24.00 -5.22
N ILE A 567 -8.35 -22.80 -4.70
CA ILE A 567 -7.51 -22.09 -3.71
C ILE A 567 -7.29 -22.99 -2.48
N GLY A 568 -8.34 -23.58 -1.93
CA GLY A 568 -8.24 -24.44 -0.74
C GLY A 568 -7.40 -25.70 -0.96
N ALA A 569 -7.36 -26.24 -2.19
CA ALA A 569 -6.52 -27.38 -2.53
C ALA A 569 -5.04 -26.98 -2.77
N ILE A 570 -4.80 -25.78 -3.29
CA ILE A 570 -3.48 -25.38 -3.81
C ILE A 570 -2.70 -24.54 -2.80
N ILE A 571 -3.36 -23.62 -2.07
CA ILE A 571 -2.69 -22.64 -1.21
C ILE A 571 -2.61 -23.15 0.23
N PRO A 572 -1.40 -23.38 0.78
CA PRO A 572 -1.25 -23.84 2.17
C PRO A 572 -1.87 -22.87 3.18
N GLY A 573 -2.64 -23.39 4.13
CA GLY A 573 -3.32 -22.64 5.18
C GLY A 573 -4.67 -22.05 4.75
N PHE A 574 -5.10 -22.27 3.50
CA PHE A 574 -6.38 -21.83 2.97
C PHE A 574 -7.40 -22.97 2.86
N GLU A 575 -7.12 -24.16 3.38
CA GLU A 575 -7.95 -25.36 3.19
C GLU A 575 -9.42 -25.12 3.60
N LYS A 576 -9.65 -24.34 4.66
CA LYS A 576 -10.99 -23.96 5.14
C LYS A 576 -11.81 -23.13 4.14
N ILE A 577 -11.17 -22.43 3.20
CA ILE A 577 -11.85 -21.55 2.24
C ILE A 577 -12.80 -22.32 1.32
N ALA A 578 -12.55 -23.61 1.06
CA ALA A 578 -13.39 -24.43 0.19
C ALA A 578 -14.80 -24.65 0.75
N ALA A 579 -14.99 -24.56 2.08
CA ALA A 579 -16.28 -24.74 2.75
C ALA A 579 -16.92 -23.42 3.21
N ILE A 580 -16.24 -22.28 3.02
CA ILE A 580 -16.62 -20.99 3.62
C ILE A 580 -17.99 -20.49 3.17
N ASP A 581 -18.43 -20.86 1.97
CA ASP A 581 -19.75 -20.49 1.46
C ASP A 581 -20.88 -21.06 2.30
N ARG A 582 -20.69 -22.29 2.80
CA ARG A 582 -21.66 -23.00 3.65
C ARG A 582 -21.50 -22.62 5.11
N THR A 583 -20.26 -22.60 5.61
CA THR A 583 -20.01 -22.38 7.05
C THR A 583 -20.12 -20.92 7.45
N LYS A 584 -19.85 -20.00 6.51
CA LYS A 584 -19.66 -18.56 6.76
C LYS A 584 -18.61 -18.27 7.85
N GLU A 585 -17.75 -19.25 8.12
CA GLU A 585 -16.72 -19.17 9.14
C GLU A 585 -15.45 -18.54 8.56
N GLU A 586 -15.22 -17.28 8.91
CA GLU A 586 -13.96 -16.58 8.68
C GLU A 586 -12.87 -17.15 9.59
N PHE A 587 -11.61 -17.15 9.15
CA PHE A 587 -10.55 -17.87 9.86
C PHE A 587 -9.19 -17.20 9.82
N GLN A 588 -8.42 -17.44 10.88
CA GLN A 588 -6.99 -17.11 10.97
C GLN A 588 -6.17 -18.16 10.21
N ILE A 589 -5.21 -17.72 9.39
CA ILE A 589 -4.28 -18.61 8.71
C ILE A 589 -3.20 -19.07 9.69
N GLY A 590 -3.04 -20.38 9.85
CA GLY A 590 -2.04 -20.99 10.73
C GLY A 590 -0.60 -20.78 10.25
N GLY A 591 0.36 -20.84 11.19
CA GLY A 591 1.80 -20.81 10.90
C GLY A 591 2.37 -19.46 10.44
N ARG A 592 1.58 -18.38 10.53
CA ARG A 592 2.00 -17.00 10.19
C ARG A 592 2.13 -16.07 11.40
N THR A 593 1.37 -16.37 12.45
CA THR A 593 1.42 -15.72 13.76
C THR A 593 2.34 -16.53 14.68
N PHE A 594 3.16 -15.86 15.51
CA PHE A 594 4.16 -16.50 16.35
C PHE A 594 3.93 -16.15 17.82
N HIS A 595 3.18 -17.00 18.52
CA HIS A 595 2.99 -16.94 19.98
C HIS A 595 3.93 -17.86 20.76
N GLU A 596 4.78 -18.60 20.04
CA GLU A 596 5.87 -19.39 20.57
C GLU A 596 7.14 -19.10 19.75
N PRO A 597 8.35 -19.23 20.32
CA PRO A 597 9.62 -18.90 19.67
C PRO A 597 10.07 -19.98 18.67
N GLN A 598 9.18 -20.35 17.76
CA GLN A 598 9.40 -21.32 16.69
C GLN A 598 9.14 -20.64 15.36
N PHE A 599 10.14 -20.65 14.47
CA PHE A 599 10.09 -19.89 13.23
C PHE A 599 10.19 -20.83 12.03
N PRO A 600 9.41 -20.61 10.95
CA PRO A 600 9.49 -21.37 9.70
C PRO A 600 10.75 -21.05 8.88
N THR A 601 11.90 -20.92 9.52
CA THR A 601 13.23 -20.86 8.89
C THR A 601 13.82 -22.27 8.79
N ALA A 602 14.88 -22.42 7.99
CA ALA A 602 15.55 -23.71 7.83
C ALA A 602 16.08 -24.31 9.17
N THR A 603 16.37 -23.47 10.16
CA THR A 603 16.91 -23.90 11.46
C THR A 603 15.87 -23.90 12.58
N GLY A 604 14.62 -23.51 12.31
CA GLY A 604 13.59 -23.29 13.36
C GLY A 604 13.80 -22.03 14.21
N ARG A 605 14.87 -21.25 13.94
CA ARG A 605 15.33 -20.08 14.72
C ARG A 605 15.25 -18.80 13.88
N ALA A 606 15.01 -17.67 14.50
CA ALA A 606 15.02 -16.38 13.80
C ALA A 606 16.46 -15.98 13.43
N ASN A 607 16.65 -15.23 12.35
CA ASN A 607 17.98 -14.76 11.94
C ASN A 607 18.17 -13.29 12.29
N LEU A 608 19.20 -12.98 13.08
CA LEU A 608 19.64 -11.60 13.30
C LEU A 608 20.50 -11.15 12.12
N HIS A 609 20.49 -9.85 11.83
CA HIS A 609 21.24 -9.28 10.71
C HIS A 609 22.15 -8.14 11.16
N THR A 610 23.34 -8.04 10.57
CA THR A 610 24.23 -6.89 10.73
C THR A 610 24.14 -5.98 9.52
N HIS A 611 24.30 -4.67 9.73
CA HIS A 611 24.21 -3.68 8.66
C HIS A 611 25.34 -2.66 8.79
N GLN A 612 25.78 -2.14 7.65
CA GLN A 612 26.61 -0.95 7.61
C GLN A 612 25.70 0.28 7.59
N LEU A 613 26.00 1.29 8.40
CA LEU A 613 25.19 2.51 8.42
C LEU A 613 25.43 3.30 7.12
N PRO A 614 24.39 3.53 6.28
CA PRO A 614 24.56 4.31 5.06
C PRO A 614 24.94 5.75 5.38
N ALA A 615 25.63 6.43 4.46
CA ALA A 615 25.83 7.86 4.58
C ALA A 615 24.49 8.60 4.50
N LEU A 616 24.31 9.62 5.35
CA LEU A 616 23.19 10.52 5.23
C LEU A 616 23.40 11.40 3.97
N GLN A 617 22.56 11.26 2.95
CA GLN A 617 22.69 11.98 1.65
C GLN A 617 22.37 13.48 1.80
N GLY A 618 22.09 14.28 0.77
CA GLY A 618 21.40 15.59 0.88
C GLY A 618 21.91 16.58 1.95
N ALA A 619 23.22 16.61 2.22
CA ALA A 619 23.82 17.40 3.30
C ALA A 619 24.29 18.79 2.83
N ASN A 620 24.14 19.10 1.54
CA ASN A 620 24.55 20.37 0.97
C ASN A 620 23.60 21.51 1.38
N ASP A 621 24.13 22.72 1.52
CA ASP A 621 23.39 23.91 1.99
C ASP A 621 22.26 24.37 1.06
N ASN A 622 22.20 23.87 -0.17
CA ASN A 622 21.17 24.18 -1.16
C ASN A 622 20.20 23.01 -1.42
N GLU A 623 20.32 21.92 -0.65
CA GLU A 623 19.52 20.70 -0.81
C GLU A 623 18.54 20.48 0.35
N LEU A 624 17.51 19.70 0.05
CA LEU A 624 16.55 19.16 1.01
C LEU A 624 16.32 17.67 0.73
N ARG A 625 16.03 16.90 1.78
CA ARG A 625 15.51 15.54 1.65
C ARG A 625 14.01 15.58 1.53
N LEU A 626 13.48 15.30 0.36
CA LEU A 626 12.05 15.27 0.10
C LEU A 626 11.50 13.87 0.32
N MET A 627 10.40 13.78 1.06
CA MET A 627 9.53 12.61 1.07
C MET A 627 8.18 12.90 0.41
N THR A 628 7.67 11.95 -0.36
CA THR A 628 6.28 12.04 -0.85
C THR A 628 5.31 11.53 0.20
N ILE A 629 4.17 12.19 0.38
CA ILE A 629 3.18 11.88 1.43
C ILE A 629 1.75 11.78 0.88
N ARG A 630 0.87 11.20 1.71
CA ARG A 630 -0.58 11.18 1.48
C ARG A 630 -1.28 12.13 2.45
N SER A 631 -2.40 12.70 2.02
CA SER A 631 -3.33 13.43 2.89
C SER A 631 -4.39 12.50 3.50
N GLU A 632 -5.06 12.98 4.55
CA GLU A 632 -6.28 12.37 5.07
C GLU A 632 -7.46 12.48 4.08
N GLY A 633 -7.31 13.23 2.98
CA GLY A 633 -8.25 13.30 1.86
C GLY A 633 -7.99 12.38 0.68
N GLN A 634 -7.07 11.43 0.82
CA GLN A 634 -6.59 10.61 -0.28
C GLN A 634 -6.45 9.12 0.06
N PHE A 635 -6.81 8.21 -0.84
CA PHE A 635 -6.48 6.79 -0.72
C PHE A 635 -5.59 6.34 -1.89
N ASN A 636 -4.30 6.13 -1.61
CA ASN A 636 -3.29 5.86 -2.63
C ASN A 636 -3.33 6.92 -3.73
N THR A 637 -3.46 6.56 -5.00
CA THR A 637 -3.54 7.53 -6.12
C THR A 637 -4.90 8.22 -6.24
N VAL A 638 -5.92 7.75 -5.50
CA VAL A 638 -7.27 8.32 -5.54
C VAL A 638 -7.35 9.51 -4.59
N VAL A 639 -7.52 10.71 -5.15
CA VAL A 639 -7.64 11.96 -4.39
C VAL A 639 -9.10 12.32 -4.29
N TYR A 640 -9.64 12.42 -3.06
CA TYR A 640 -11.02 12.83 -2.83
C TYR A 640 -11.13 14.31 -2.48
N GLU A 641 -10.08 14.86 -1.84
CA GLU A 641 -9.98 16.27 -1.47
C GLU A 641 -8.60 16.87 -1.79
N ASP A 642 -8.61 18.13 -2.22
CA ASP A 642 -7.39 18.90 -2.50
C ASP A 642 -6.74 19.48 -1.25
N TYR A 643 -7.47 19.55 -0.15
CA TYR A 643 -6.97 20.03 1.12
C TYR A 643 -6.45 18.89 2.02
N ASP A 644 -5.61 19.29 2.98
CA ASP A 644 -5.13 18.47 4.09
C ASP A 644 -5.38 19.24 5.39
N LEU A 645 -6.46 18.86 6.07
CA LEU A 645 -6.91 19.50 7.29
C LEU A 645 -5.90 19.37 8.42
N TYR A 646 -5.20 18.24 8.49
CA TYR A 646 -4.27 17.93 9.59
C TYR A 646 -2.97 18.71 9.50
N ARG A 647 -2.57 19.11 8.30
CA ARG A 647 -1.40 19.94 8.04
C ARG A 647 -1.75 21.41 7.81
N GLY A 648 -3.03 21.74 7.56
CA GLY A 648 -3.49 23.12 7.35
C GLY A 648 -3.28 23.62 5.92
N VAL A 649 -3.30 22.70 4.96
CA VAL A 649 -3.02 22.96 3.55
C VAL A 649 -4.34 22.89 2.77
N ASP A 650 -4.59 23.81 1.83
CA ASP A 650 -5.82 23.87 1.02
C ASP A 650 -5.66 23.39 -0.43
N ARG A 651 -4.44 23.04 -0.85
CA ARG A 651 -4.08 22.62 -2.21
C ARG A 651 -2.93 21.62 -2.19
N ARG A 652 -2.71 20.88 -3.27
CA ARG A 652 -1.73 19.76 -3.28
C ARG A 652 -0.39 20.10 -3.90
N ASP A 653 -0.32 21.14 -4.71
CA ASP A 653 0.88 21.67 -5.36
C ASP A 653 1.67 22.60 -4.43
N VAL A 654 2.05 22.06 -3.28
CA VAL A 654 2.85 22.74 -2.25
C VAL A 654 4.07 21.91 -1.88
N ILE A 655 5.10 22.60 -1.41
CA ILE A 655 6.22 21.98 -0.69
C ILE A 655 6.19 22.44 0.77
N LEU A 656 6.09 21.47 1.69
CA LEU A 656 6.13 21.72 3.13
C LEU A 656 7.60 21.76 3.56
N ILE A 657 8.05 22.93 4.05
CA ILE A 657 9.45 23.19 4.40
C ILE A 657 9.51 23.82 5.79
N HIS A 658 10.51 23.50 6.59
CA HIS A 658 10.71 24.15 7.89
C HIS A 658 11.02 25.65 7.71
N PRO A 659 10.50 26.57 8.56
CA PRO A 659 10.82 28.01 8.45
C PRO A 659 12.32 28.33 8.40
N ASP A 660 13.15 27.62 9.15
CA ASP A 660 14.61 27.80 9.12
C ASP A 660 15.21 27.45 7.75
N ASP A 661 14.64 26.46 7.04
CA ASP A 661 15.09 26.12 5.69
C ASP A 661 14.57 27.12 4.65
N VAL A 662 13.37 27.70 4.86
CA VAL A 662 12.87 28.82 4.04
C VAL A 662 13.85 30.00 4.12
N ALA A 663 14.30 30.34 5.33
CA ALA A 663 15.30 31.38 5.55
C ALA A 663 16.67 30.99 4.98
N ARG A 664 17.16 29.78 5.26
CA ARG A 664 18.45 29.25 4.77
C ARG A 664 18.56 29.27 3.25
N LEU A 665 17.46 28.94 2.55
CA LEU A 665 17.40 28.89 1.10
C LEU A 665 17.02 30.24 0.46
N GLY A 666 16.76 31.29 1.27
CA GLY A 666 16.37 32.61 0.77
C GLY A 666 15.03 32.61 0.02
N LEU A 667 14.09 31.75 0.41
CA LEU A 667 12.82 31.59 -0.28
C LEU A 667 11.79 32.61 0.22
N ASP A 668 11.08 33.26 -0.71
CA ASP A 668 9.89 34.06 -0.41
C ASP A 668 8.65 33.18 -0.53
N ALA A 669 7.97 32.94 0.60
CA ALA A 669 6.78 32.11 0.67
C ALA A 669 5.55 32.69 -0.07
N SER A 670 5.60 33.95 -0.50
CA SER A 670 4.56 34.57 -1.33
C SER A 670 4.67 34.20 -2.82
N LEU A 671 5.85 33.73 -3.26
CA LEU A 671 6.13 33.37 -4.65
C LEU A 671 6.01 31.85 -4.87
N THR A 672 5.99 31.45 -6.14
CA THR A 672 6.14 30.04 -6.52
C THR A 672 7.61 29.68 -6.69
N VAL A 673 7.89 28.39 -6.57
CA VAL A 673 9.21 27.79 -6.73
C VAL A 673 9.17 26.66 -7.74
N THR A 674 10.33 26.41 -8.33
CA THR A 674 10.64 25.17 -9.03
C THR A 674 11.38 24.25 -8.06
N VAL A 675 10.83 23.05 -7.86
CA VAL A 675 11.47 21.96 -7.14
C VAL A 675 12.10 21.03 -8.16
N THR A 676 13.40 20.81 -8.08
CA THR A 676 14.13 19.93 -8.99
C THR A 676 14.65 18.71 -8.23
N GLY A 677 14.26 17.52 -8.66
CA GLY A 677 14.73 16.24 -8.18
C GLY A 677 15.49 15.45 -9.26
N PRO A 678 15.95 14.24 -8.95
CA PRO A 678 16.75 13.42 -9.86
C PRO A 678 16.02 12.96 -11.13
N ALA A 679 14.68 12.88 -11.13
CA ALA A 679 13.91 12.50 -12.32
C ALA A 679 13.47 13.69 -13.18
N GLY A 680 13.40 14.89 -12.61
CA GLY A 680 12.80 16.04 -13.28
C GLY A 680 12.50 17.19 -12.34
N ALA A 681 11.68 18.13 -12.80
CA ALA A 681 11.32 19.33 -12.05
C ALA A 681 9.81 19.56 -12.04
N MET A 682 9.32 20.09 -10.92
CA MET A 682 7.93 20.53 -10.73
C MET A 682 7.94 22.05 -10.53
N ARG A 683 7.28 22.78 -11.44
CA ARG A 683 7.23 24.25 -11.46
C ARG A 683 5.95 24.77 -10.81
N GLY A 684 5.92 26.06 -10.43
CA GLY A 684 4.71 26.68 -9.91
C GLY A 684 4.29 26.18 -8.53
N VAL A 685 5.21 25.54 -7.79
CA VAL A 685 4.94 24.96 -6.47
C VAL A 685 4.90 26.09 -5.45
N ARG A 686 3.92 26.09 -4.53
CA ARG A 686 3.91 27.06 -3.43
C ARG A 686 4.71 26.57 -2.23
N VAL A 687 5.50 27.46 -1.65
CA VAL A 687 6.19 27.19 -0.37
C VAL A 687 5.17 27.27 0.76
N HIS A 688 5.08 26.21 1.56
CA HIS A 688 4.26 26.17 2.77
C HIS A 688 5.16 26.00 4.00
N PRO A 689 5.48 27.10 4.72
CA PRO A 689 6.25 27.01 5.95
C PRO A 689 5.54 26.11 6.98
N PHE A 690 6.24 25.08 7.45
CA PHE A 690 5.66 24.03 8.27
C PHE A 690 6.62 23.62 9.39
N ALA A 691 6.49 24.23 10.56
CA ALA A 691 7.42 24.05 11.69
C ALA A 691 7.47 22.62 12.29
N GLU A 692 6.54 21.73 11.90
CA GLU A 692 6.50 20.36 12.42
C GLU A 692 7.35 19.38 11.63
N ILE A 693 7.89 19.78 10.48
CA ILE A 693 8.89 18.96 9.77
C ILE A 693 10.27 19.29 10.30
N ARG A 694 11.11 18.28 10.49
CA ARG A 694 12.49 18.50 10.89
C ARG A 694 13.26 19.33 9.83
N PRO A 695 14.05 20.35 10.22
CA PRO A 695 14.93 21.07 9.32
C PRO A 695 15.81 20.16 8.45
N GLY A 696 16.13 20.60 7.23
CA GLY A 696 16.83 19.82 6.20
C GLY A 696 15.96 18.78 5.49
N ASN A 697 14.66 18.71 5.79
CA ASN A 697 13.71 17.80 5.17
C ASN A 697 12.50 18.58 4.61
N ALA A 698 11.86 18.00 3.60
CA ALA A 698 10.67 18.54 2.94
C ALA A 698 9.63 17.45 2.70
N ALA A 699 8.39 17.86 2.48
CA ALA A 699 7.33 16.95 2.05
C ALA A 699 6.48 17.53 0.91
N MET A 700 6.07 16.66 -0.02
CA MET A 700 5.16 16.99 -1.12
C MET A 700 4.16 15.85 -1.32
N TYR A 701 3.02 16.14 -1.92
CA TYR A 701 1.96 15.16 -2.10
C TYR A 701 2.24 14.21 -3.27
N TYR A 702 2.03 12.91 -3.03
CA TYR A 702 1.91 11.87 -4.04
C TYR A 702 0.47 11.85 -4.57
N PRO A 703 0.18 11.54 -5.84
CA PRO A 703 1.11 11.12 -6.89
C PRO A 703 1.83 12.27 -7.61
N GLU A 704 1.42 13.52 -7.40
CA GLU A 704 1.89 14.69 -8.15
C GLU A 704 3.41 14.84 -8.13
N ALA A 705 4.03 14.61 -6.96
CA ALA A 705 5.48 14.72 -6.78
C ALA A 705 6.29 13.58 -7.42
N ASN A 706 5.67 12.55 -8.03
CA ASN A 706 6.41 11.45 -8.65
C ASN A 706 7.28 11.89 -9.83
N VAL A 707 7.00 13.04 -10.45
CA VAL A 707 7.89 13.68 -11.44
C VAL A 707 9.30 13.99 -10.90
N LEU A 708 9.46 14.06 -9.58
CA LEU A 708 10.74 14.31 -8.91
C LEU A 708 11.47 13.02 -8.51
N VAL A 709 10.74 11.91 -8.37
CA VAL A 709 11.23 10.67 -7.78
C VAL A 709 11.93 9.84 -8.85
N SER A 710 13.20 9.48 -8.63
CA SER A 710 13.92 8.60 -9.55
C SER A 710 13.45 7.15 -9.49
N ARG A 711 13.85 6.36 -10.51
CA ARG A 711 13.64 4.92 -10.58
C ARG A 711 14.61 4.11 -9.70
N HIS A 712 15.39 4.77 -8.83
CA HIS A 712 16.30 4.08 -7.93
C HIS A 712 15.51 3.23 -6.91
N VAL A 713 15.87 1.95 -6.83
CA VAL A 713 15.18 0.93 -6.01
C VAL A 713 16.09 0.34 -4.94
N ASP A 714 15.48 -0.16 -3.88
CA ASP A 714 16.11 -1.10 -2.97
C ASP A 714 16.55 -2.36 -3.76
N PRO A 715 17.82 -2.79 -3.66
CA PRO A 715 18.37 -3.84 -4.53
C PRO A 715 17.76 -5.22 -4.27
N GLN A 716 17.26 -5.47 -3.06
CA GLN A 716 16.71 -6.77 -2.65
C GLN A 716 15.21 -6.85 -2.97
N SER A 717 14.45 -5.82 -2.60
CA SER A 717 12.99 -5.79 -2.73
C SER A 717 12.49 -5.13 -4.02
N LYS A 718 13.37 -4.45 -4.76
CA LYS A 718 13.05 -3.68 -5.97
C LYS A 718 12.03 -2.56 -5.72
N THR A 719 11.90 -2.12 -4.46
CA THR A 719 10.98 -1.03 -4.08
C THR A 719 11.62 0.34 -4.33
N PRO A 720 10.97 1.27 -5.06
CA PRO A 720 11.52 2.60 -5.30
C PRO A 720 11.64 3.46 -4.04
N ALA A 721 12.64 4.34 -4.01
CA ALA A 721 12.95 5.21 -2.88
C ALA A 721 12.07 6.48 -2.79
N PHE A 722 10.75 6.35 -2.74
CA PHE A 722 9.82 7.50 -2.72
C PHE A 722 9.94 8.44 -1.51
N LYS A 723 10.60 8.02 -0.44
CA LYS A 723 10.69 8.79 0.82
C LYS A 723 12.02 9.51 0.99
N CYS A 724 13.01 9.24 0.15
CA CYS A 724 14.30 9.91 0.18
C CYS A 724 14.67 10.38 -1.23
N VAL A 725 14.21 11.58 -1.58
CA VAL A 725 14.52 12.25 -2.85
C VAL A 725 15.33 13.50 -2.55
N ILE A 726 16.55 13.59 -3.05
CA ILE A 726 17.36 14.81 -2.88
C ILE A 726 16.86 15.85 -3.88
N VAL A 727 16.45 17.01 -3.37
CA VAL A 727 15.90 18.09 -4.20
C VAL A 727 16.59 19.42 -3.94
N SER A 728 16.61 20.26 -4.96
CA SER A 728 16.91 21.69 -4.84
C SER A 728 15.64 22.50 -5.10
N VAL A 729 15.54 23.67 -4.47
CA VAL A 729 14.38 24.56 -4.57
C VAL A 729 14.86 25.94 -5.00
N LYS A 730 14.27 26.49 -6.06
CA LYS A 730 14.59 27.83 -6.58
C LYS A 730 13.32 28.63 -6.79
N SER A 731 13.34 29.91 -6.44
CA SER A 731 12.23 30.83 -6.78
C SER A 731 12.07 30.93 -8.29
N ASP A 732 10.82 30.92 -8.76
CA ASP A 732 10.52 31.09 -10.19
C ASP A 732 10.80 32.52 -10.69
N GLY A 733 11.12 33.45 -9.78
CA GLY A 733 11.23 34.88 -10.06
C GLY A 733 9.84 35.52 -10.24
N LEU A 734 9.77 36.86 -10.22
CA LEU A 734 8.60 37.55 -10.73
C LEU A 734 8.58 37.31 -12.24
N ALA A 735 7.55 36.63 -12.75
CA ALA A 735 7.27 36.66 -14.18
C ALA A 735 7.04 38.13 -14.56
N ILE A 736 8.07 38.77 -15.10
CA ILE A 736 7.91 40.04 -15.81
C ILE A 736 7.08 39.65 -17.03
N THR A 737 5.78 39.83 -16.92
CA THR A 737 4.85 39.76 -18.04
C THR A 737 5.25 40.91 -18.98
N ALA A 738 5.95 40.57 -20.05
CA ALA A 738 6.19 41.44 -21.19
C ALA A 738 5.04 41.29 -22.19
#